data_AF-A0A8J3V6W7-F1
#
_entry.id   AF-A0A8J3V6W7-F1
#
_cell.length_a   1.000
_cell.length_b   1.000
_cell.length_c   1.000
_cell.angle_alpha   90.00
_cell.angle_beta   90.00
_cell.angle_gamma   90.00
#
_symmetry.space_group_name_H-M   'P 1'
#
loop_
_entity.id
_entity.type
_entity.pdbx_description
1 polymer ?
#
loop_
_entity_poly.entity_id
_entity_poly.type
_entity_poly.pdbx_seq_one_letter_code
_entity_poly.pdbx_strand_id
1 'polypeptide(L)'
;MQRTRMTAAVLLTALALPLALPGATPAFAHPGHDPATEWTDYEKITLTKNVGEPIDLAVLPDERVLHTARNGDIRLTDPATGITKIINTVPVYNNSEDGLQTIAIDPDFAENKWVYVYYAPKTMSAPYPETTPTGSAPNSVPAGADESYWNQWKGYNQLSRFKWTGDALDLSTEQVVIKVETQRGQCCHVAGDMDWDADGNLYLATGDNTPASTPGANGFAPNNDAPGMNPGFDSRRGSGNSNDLRGKILRIHVEEDGSYTIPEGNLFAPGTARTRPEIFVTGVRNPFRMDVDPATGTVSWADYGPDAGAPDPNRGPLGYVEWNVTPIGTPMNSGWPYCTGDDFNYNNWNFQTATPREWFDCAGGPVNTSRWNTGLDKLPAATPADLYYGDNNTHQPAAWAGLTDFDPQGGQGPMGGPVYHYDASNPSPTKFPEYWDKKAFFAEFSQDYLAAFTVSGADGPVTAIEQFLPNSALTSMAMPITDSPMDIEFGPDGSLYVLDYGDGFFRANPDAGLYRIDYTPGNKTPQAKITADRRSSSDAPLTVAFSAESSTDAEPGTLTYEWDFDGNGTFDATGVTASHTYAELGQYVARLRVTDAQGKFGLTTTEITVGNTAPEVTIQTPGNGGFIDWGDVVPFRIAVSDAEDGDTPVCSRVQWTFGLGHDVHAHPLTTGTGCSGGWATPADAPQHGETENIFGVVVVSYRDNGHAGIPGALGDATLILNPKQLQAEHADASSGVTEVEDETASALAKITSFDPGDWIAYDPVNFAGITGVTTRASGAGTLSLRWNSPSAEPFATVTVPAGDGWQTVDTALAGAPTGSGRLYVTSTGGVDLDEFVFQGDGTADTTPPAVTATPNPAQPNGANGWYTGDVTLTVSATDNVAVASRQYSLNNGATWSNASNPVTLSAEGVHEVRYRATDTGGNVSPVGSLTVRIDKTAPTLDVSGVEAKAYGDSASVTPVFSAADATSGVDTVTATIDGGQVVTGRPVALWRLTLGEHSLSVTTKDKAGRTTTKTVAFQVTTSFADVRTLLGDFREAGSVTILGSIVLRAQLDQADKDARKGKTKNAVKALERFADSVRIPFHVTDRAVRDALVRDAQALIAQVRAM
;
A
#
# COMPACT_ATOMS: atom_id res chain seq x y z
N MET A 1 42.01 61.95 -39.73
CA MET A 1 43.08 62.81 -39.17
C MET A 1 44.23 61.90 -38.76
N GLN A 2 45.30 61.90 -39.56
CA GLN A 2 46.67 62.31 -39.18
C GLN A 2 47.32 61.35 -38.17
N ARG A 3 48.17 60.43 -38.66
CA ARG A 3 49.65 60.56 -38.85
C ARG A 3 50.35 60.54 -37.49
N THR A 4 51.36 59.70 -37.23
CA THR A 4 52.72 59.78 -37.81
C THR A 4 53.49 58.50 -37.44
N ARG A 5 54.10 57.77 -38.41
CA ARG A 5 55.48 57.86 -38.95
C ARG A 5 56.55 57.16 -38.09
N MET A 6 57.15 56.10 -38.66
CA MET A 6 58.53 56.00 -39.21
C MET A 6 59.58 55.75 -38.11
N THR A 7 60.50 54.79 -38.19
CA THR A 7 61.60 54.62 -39.19
C THR A 7 62.22 53.21 -38.95
N ALA A 8 62.47 52.37 -39.96
CA ALA A 8 63.73 52.19 -40.74
C ALA A 8 64.86 51.50 -39.91
N ALA A 9 65.68 50.53 -40.34
CA ALA A 9 66.10 50.00 -41.65
C ALA A 9 66.91 48.69 -41.39
N VAL A 10 66.75 47.60 -42.16
CA VAL A 10 67.67 47.13 -43.25
C VAL A 10 68.92 46.32 -42.80
N LEU A 11 69.01 45.00 -43.10
CA LEU A 11 69.72 44.37 -44.23
C LEU A 11 70.08 42.87 -43.98
N LEU A 12 69.76 42.04 -44.99
CA LEU A 12 70.32 40.74 -45.46
C LEU A 12 71.23 39.85 -44.56
N THR A 13 70.94 38.55 -44.57
CA THR A 13 71.83 37.50 -45.15
C THR A 13 71.07 36.20 -45.44
N ALA A 14 71.30 35.63 -46.62
CA ALA A 14 70.93 34.28 -47.01
C ALA A 14 72.11 33.33 -46.78
N LEU A 15 71.86 32.16 -46.17
CA LEU A 15 72.74 30.99 -46.26
C LEU A 15 71.97 29.71 -45.93
N ALA A 16 72.43 28.61 -46.54
CA ALA A 16 71.72 27.38 -46.84
C ALA A 16 71.95 26.23 -45.83
N LEU A 17 70.90 25.39 -45.63
CA LEU A 17 70.86 23.95 -45.25
C LEU A 17 71.61 23.45 -43.97
N PRO A 18 71.30 22.24 -43.45
CA PRO A 18 70.04 21.69 -42.93
C PRO A 18 70.20 21.20 -41.47
N LEU A 19 69.14 21.15 -40.67
CA LEU A 19 69.14 20.38 -39.41
C LEU A 19 67.76 19.77 -39.20
N ALA A 20 67.73 18.44 -39.31
CA ALA A 20 66.61 17.59 -38.98
C ALA A 20 66.26 17.73 -37.49
N LEU A 21 64.97 17.95 -37.23
CA LEU A 21 64.31 17.56 -36.00
C LEU A 21 63.28 16.49 -36.38
N PRO A 22 63.10 15.44 -35.55
CA PRO A 22 62.22 14.35 -35.90
C PRO A 22 60.79 14.88 -35.93
N GLY A 23 60.20 14.90 -37.12
CA GLY A 23 58.75 14.89 -37.22
C GLY A 23 58.27 13.64 -36.53
N ALA A 24 57.47 13.80 -35.48
CA ALA A 24 56.60 12.74 -35.02
C ALA A 24 55.80 12.30 -36.25
N THR A 25 56.14 11.14 -36.78
CA THR A 25 55.27 10.43 -37.70
C THR A 25 53.98 10.17 -36.94
N PRO A 26 52.80 10.68 -37.35
CA PRO A 26 51.57 10.08 -36.87
C PRO A 26 51.67 8.61 -37.27
N ALA A 27 51.60 7.72 -36.28
CA ALA A 27 51.46 6.32 -36.55
C ALA A 27 50.23 6.19 -37.46
N PHE A 28 50.44 5.63 -38.64
CA PHE A 28 49.34 5.30 -39.53
C PHE A 28 48.39 4.38 -38.76
N ALA A 29 47.22 4.90 -38.40
CA ALA A 29 46.09 4.07 -38.05
C ALA A 29 45.83 3.12 -39.23
N HIS A 30 45.64 1.84 -38.92
CA HIS A 30 45.08 0.90 -39.88
C HIS A 30 43.71 1.45 -40.35
N PRO A 31 43.34 1.32 -41.64
CA PRO A 31 42.01 1.70 -42.07
C PRO A 31 40.98 0.84 -41.30
N GLY A 32 40.21 1.46 -40.42
CA GLY A 32 39.11 0.82 -39.69
C GLY A 32 39.30 0.60 -38.18
N HIS A 33 40.33 1.16 -37.53
CA HIS A 33 40.46 1.16 -36.06
C HIS A 33 40.61 2.60 -35.57
N ASP A 34 39.57 3.12 -34.90
CA ASP A 34 39.66 4.40 -34.18
C ASP A 34 40.07 4.11 -32.72
N PRO A 35 41.19 4.68 -32.23
CA PRO A 35 41.63 4.52 -30.85
C PRO A 35 40.54 4.81 -29.81
N ALA A 36 39.55 5.65 -30.13
CA ALA A 36 38.43 5.93 -29.24
C ALA A 36 37.52 4.72 -28.95
N THR A 37 37.58 3.67 -29.77
CA THR A 37 36.81 2.42 -29.60
C THR A 37 37.68 1.26 -29.06
N GLU A 38 38.92 1.55 -28.68
CA GLU A 38 39.80 0.61 -27.98
C GLU A 38 39.43 0.62 -26.49
N TRP A 39 38.60 -0.33 -26.05
CA TRP A 39 38.08 -0.34 -24.67
C TRP A 39 39.19 -0.42 -23.61
N THR A 40 40.36 -0.96 -23.96
CA THR A 40 41.54 -0.94 -23.11
C THR A 40 42.11 0.46 -22.86
N ASP A 41 41.65 1.50 -23.56
CA ASP A 41 42.00 2.88 -23.26
C ASP A 41 41.06 3.54 -22.25
N TYR A 42 39.95 2.90 -21.87
CA TYR A 42 39.04 3.40 -20.83
C TYR A 42 39.27 2.71 -19.49
N GLU A 43 38.69 3.28 -18.45
CA GLU A 43 38.53 2.62 -17.14
C GLU A 43 37.25 3.08 -16.46
N LYS A 44 36.49 2.15 -15.88
CA LYS A 44 35.35 2.45 -14.99
C LYS A 44 35.82 2.34 -13.54
N ILE A 45 35.88 3.47 -12.85
CA ILE A 45 36.40 3.62 -11.48
C ILE A 45 35.23 3.71 -10.51
N THR A 46 35.22 2.85 -9.48
CA THR A 46 34.25 2.96 -8.38
C THR A 46 34.55 4.18 -7.51
N LEU A 47 33.62 5.13 -7.42
CA LEU A 47 33.71 6.26 -6.51
C LEU A 47 33.12 5.91 -5.15
N THR A 48 31.95 5.26 -5.13
CA THR A 48 31.34 4.75 -3.90
C THR A 48 30.33 3.65 -4.17
N LYS A 49 30.12 2.79 -3.16
CA LYS A 49 29.01 1.84 -3.08
C LYS A 49 27.89 2.31 -2.13
N ASN A 50 28.06 3.46 -1.49
CA ASN A 50 27.08 4.03 -0.56
C ASN A 50 26.13 4.99 -1.28
N VAL A 51 25.22 4.46 -2.10
CA VAL A 51 24.31 5.28 -2.95
C VAL A 51 22.85 5.28 -2.47
N GLY A 52 22.46 4.37 -1.57
CA GLY A 52 21.05 4.22 -1.17
C GLY A 52 20.25 3.48 -2.25
N GLU A 53 18.96 3.79 -2.41
CA GLU A 53 18.16 3.43 -3.59
C GLU A 53 18.31 4.57 -4.60
N PRO A 54 19.32 4.53 -5.49
CA PRO A 54 19.76 5.69 -6.25
C PRO A 54 18.71 6.10 -7.28
N ILE A 55 18.53 7.41 -7.47
CA ILE A 55 17.71 7.94 -8.57
C ILE A 55 18.62 8.80 -9.46
N ASP A 56 19.07 9.96 -8.98
CA ASP A 56 19.74 10.95 -9.81
C ASP A 56 21.11 11.39 -9.28
N LEU A 57 21.96 11.97 -10.15
CA LEU A 57 23.24 12.57 -9.79
C LEU A 57 23.42 13.99 -10.39
N ALA A 58 24.29 14.79 -9.75
CA ALA A 58 24.76 16.08 -10.27
C ALA A 58 26.25 16.27 -9.97
N VAL A 59 27.08 16.49 -10.98
CA VAL A 59 28.53 16.71 -10.82
C VAL A 59 28.84 18.19 -10.57
N LEU A 60 29.44 18.49 -9.42
CA LEU A 60 29.82 19.86 -9.05
C LEU A 60 31.07 20.33 -9.82
N PRO A 61 31.29 21.66 -9.96
CA PRO A 61 32.50 22.19 -10.59
C PRO A 61 33.83 21.80 -9.94
N ASP A 62 33.79 21.28 -8.71
CA ASP A 62 34.95 20.74 -7.99
C ASP A 62 35.00 19.20 -7.99
N GLU A 63 34.30 18.56 -8.95
CA GLU A 63 34.23 17.12 -9.21
C GLU A 63 33.53 16.29 -8.12
N ARG A 64 33.11 16.90 -7.01
CA ARG A 64 32.25 16.22 -6.04
C ARG A 64 30.88 15.96 -6.64
N VAL A 65 30.24 14.87 -6.25
CA VAL A 65 28.98 14.43 -6.86
C VAL A 65 27.87 14.47 -5.82
N LEU A 66 26.81 15.22 -6.12
CA LEU A 66 25.54 15.10 -5.42
C LEU A 66 24.77 13.92 -6.00
N HIS A 67 24.09 13.14 -5.17
CA HIS A 67 23.16 12.11 -5.66
C HIS A 67 22.02 11.90 -4.68
N THR A 68 20.87 11.48 -5.22
CA THR A 68 19.65 11.27 -4.45
C THR A 68 19.38 9.79 -4.24
N ALA A 69 18.73 9.47 -3.12
CA ALA A 69 17.95 8.24 -3.03
C ALA A 69 16.46 8.52 -2.86
N ARG A 70 15.62 7.63 -3.39
CA ARG A 70 14.16 7.80 -3.44
C ARG A 70 13.51 8.06 -2.08
N ASN A 71 14.12 7.56 -1.01
CA ASN A 71 13.68 7.74 0.37
C ASN A 71 13.79 9.19 0.91
N GLY A 72 14.36 10.13 0.13
CA GLY A 72 14.52 11.53 0.51
C GLY A 72 15.94 11.92 0.87
N ASP A 73 16.89 10.99 0.91
CA ASP A 73 18.28 11.30 1.24
C ASP A 73 19.01 11.95 0.06
N ILE A 74 19.73 13.04 0.34
CA ILE A 74 20.69 13.67 -0.57
C ILE A 74 22.09 13.37 -0.04
N ARG A 75 22.94 12.83 -0.91
CA ARG A 75 24.31 12.43 -0.60
C ARG A 75 25.32 13.28 -1.36
N LEU A 76 26.50 13.43 -0.78
CA LEU A 76 27.67 14.04 -1.39
C LEU A 76 28.82 13.04 -1.37
N THR A 77 29.33 12.69 -2.55
CA THR A 77 30.53 11.87 -2.73
C THR A 77 31.70 12.75 -3.16
N ASP A 78 32.83 12.60 -2.48
CA ASP A 78 34.09 13.27 -2.83
C ASP A 78 35.06 12.26 -3.45
N PRO A 79 35.27 12.28 -4.79
CA PRO A 79 36.18 11.36 -5.48
C PRO A 79 37.62 11.41 -4.97
N ALA A 80 38.09 12.57 -4.50
CA ALA A 80 39.47 12.73 -4.02
C ALA A 80 39.72 11.98 -2.70
N THR A 81 38.66 11.71 -1.95
CA THR A 81 38.73 10.99 -0.67
C THR A 81 38.05 9.63 -0.68
N GLY A 82 37.16 9.36 -1.64
CA GLY A 82 36.30 8.17 -1.70
C GLY A 82 35.21 8.17 -0.63
N ILE A 83 34.95 9.30 0.03
CA ILE A 83 34.01 9.41 1.15
C ILE A 83 32.65 9.89 0.62
N THR A 84 31.58 9.23 1.08
CA THR A 84 30.19 9.63 0.82
C THR A 84 29.48 9.95 2.13
N LYS A 85 28.71 11.03 2.14
CA LYS A 85 27.92 11.46 3.30
C LYS A 85 26.48 11.75 2.90
N ILE A 86 25.51 11.38 3.74
CA ILE A 86 24.16 11.95 3.67
C ILE A 86 24.25 13.37 4.22
N ILE A 87 23.98 14.36 3.38
CA ILE A 87 24.09 15.78 3.73
C ILE A 87 22.75 16.40 4.12
N ASN A 88 21.65 15.87 3.58
CA ASN A 88 20.28 16.31 3.87
C ASN A 88 19.30 15.13 3.71
N THR A 89 18.15 15.21 4.38
CA THR A 89 17.00 14.32 4.13
C THR A 89 15.73 15.17 3.97
N VAL A 90 15.05 15.04 2.82
CA VAL A 90 13.79 15.73 2.50
C VAL A 90 12.60 14.83 2.86
N PRO A 91 11.59 15.29 3.62
CA PRO A 91 10.41 14.50 3.92
C PRO A 91 9.54 14.26 2.67
N VAL A 92 9.53 13.01 2.18
CA VAL A 92 8.80 12.62 0.97
C VAL A 92 7.63 11.68 1.23
N TYR A 93 6.64 11.72 0.34
CA TYR A 93 5.69 10.62 0.13
C TYR A 93 6.36 9.63 -0.83
N ASN A 94 6.47 8.36 -0.44
CA ASN A 94 7.28 7.36 -1.16
C ASN A 94 6.51 6.06 -1.48
N ASN A 95 5.19 6.15 -1.67
CA ASN A 95 4.42 5.02 -2.17
C ASN A 95 4.57 4.93 -3.69
N SER A 96 4.73 3.71 -4.21
CA SER A 96 5.08 3.51 -5.63
C SER A 96 6.33 4.30 -6.01
N GLU A 97 6.45 4.76 -7.26
CA GLU A 97 7.63 5.48 -7.75
C GLU A 97 7.81 6.88 -7.18
N ASP A 98 6.85 7.37 -6.38
CA ASP A 98 7.02 8.64 -5.68
C ASP A 98 8.20 8.60 -4.70
N GLY A 99 8.75 9.77 -4.43
CA GLY A 99 9.88 9.96 -3.55
C GLY A 99 10.64 11.24 -3.90
N LEU A 100 11.92 11.27 -3.55
CA LEU A 100 12.87 12.22 -4.09
C LEU A 100 13.36 11.70 -5.46
N GLN A 101 13.25 12.54 -6.49
CA GLN A 101 13.60 12.17 -7.86
C GLN A 101 14.94 12.79 -8.25
N THR A 102 14.93 14.01 -8.79
CA THR A 102 16.07 14.63 -9.45
C THR A 102 16.73 15.70 -8.58
N ILE A 103 18.05 15.84 -8.71
CA ILE A 103 18.90 16.91 -8.17
C ILE A 103 19.75 17.50 -9.29
N ALA A 104 19.77 18.83 -9.42
CA ALA A 104 20.55 19.47 -10.46
C ALA A 104 21.12 20.81 -9.99
N ILE A 105 22.25 21.24 -10.55
CA ILE A 105 22.87 22.52 -10.21
C ILE A 105 22.55 23.59 -11.23
N ASP A 106 22.33 24.82 -10.76
CA ASP A 106 22.08 25.95 -11.64
C ASP A 106 23.27 26.20 -12.59
N PRO A 107 23.07 26.60 -13.87
CA PRO A 107 24.18 26.91 -14.78
C PRO A 107 25.18 27.95 -14.23
N ASP A 108 24.70 28.89 -13.41
CA ASP A 108 25.52 29.90 -12.73
C ASP A 108 25.92 29.47 -11.30
N PHE A 109 25.92 28.17 -10.98
CA PHE A 109 26.18 27.63 -9.64
C PHE A 109 27.51 28.10 -9.03
N ALA A 110 28.53 28.35 -9.87
CA ALA A 110 29.81 28.91 -9.43
C ALA A 110 29.63 30.23 -8.66
N GLU A 111 28.63 31.03 -9.04
CA GLU A 111 28.31 32.34 -8.47
C GLU A 111 27.11 32.28 -7.51
N ASN A 112 25.99 31.69 -7.95
CA ASN A 112 24.71 31.81 -7.25
C ASN A 112 24.47 30.72 -6.20
N LYS A 113 25.14 29.57 -6.29
CA LYS A 113 25.01 28.43 -5.36
C LYS A 113 23.59 27.85 -5.24
N TRP A 114 22.79 27.87 -6.31
CA TRP A 114 21.47 27.24 -6.32
C TRP A 114 21.54 25.76 -6.73
N VAL A 115 20.83 24.91 -5.99
CA VAL A 115 20.62 23.49 -6.31
C VAL A 115 19.12 23.24 -6.36
N TYR A 116 18.65 22.63 -7.45
CA TYR A 116 17.26 22.27 -7.69
C TYR A 116 16.99 20.83 -7.29
N VAL A 117 15.79 20.58 -6.80
CA VAL A 117 15.33 19.28 -6.32
C VAL A 117 13.87 19.07 -6.70
N TYR A 118 13.55 17.92 -7.32
CA TYR A 118 12.19 17.51 -7.66
C TYR A 118 11.74 16.34 -6.79
N TYR A 119 10.60 16.48 -6.11
CA TYR A 119 10.14 15.46 -5.15
C TYR A 119 8.64 15.46 -4.90
N ALA A 120 8.15 14.34 -4.37
CA ALA A 120 6.80 14.17 -3.85
C ALA A 120 6.74 14.59 -2.36
N PRO A 121 6.19 15.77 -2.02
CA PRO A 121 6.16 16.24 -0.64
C PRO A 121 5.24 15.36 0.23
N LYS A 122 5.70 15.05 1.44
CA LYS A 122 4.90 14.29 2.42
C LYS A 122 3.65 15.04 2.89
N THR A 123 3.75 16.36 3.00
CA THR A 123 2.67 17.27 3.41
C THR A 123 2.42 18.31 2.33
N MET A 124 1.16 18.48 1.94
CA MET A 124 0.75 19.36 0.87
C MET A 124 -0.08 20.52 1.39
N SER A 125 -0.20 21.56 0.56
CA SER A 125 -0.98 22.77 0.86
C SER A 125 -2.32 22.74 0.14
N ALA A 126 -3.33 23.41 0.71
CA ALA A 126 -4.65 23.57 0.08
C ALA A 126 -4.52 24.13 -1.36
N PRO A 127 -5.38 23.72 -2.31
CA PRO A 127 -6.63 22.95 -2.13
C PRO A 127 -6.45 21.43 -2.08
N TYR A 128 -5.21 20.92 -2.08
CA TYR A 128 -4.93 19.50 -1.92
C TYR A 128 -5.19 19.03 -0.48
N PRO A 129 -5.48 17.74 -0.27
CA PRO A 129 -5.40 17.13 1.06
C PRO A 129 -4.07 17.44 1.72
N GLU A 130 -4.05 17.63 3.05
CA GLU A 130 -2.80 17.88 3.79
C GLU A 130 -1.81 16.71 3.65
N THR A 131 -2.33 15.48 3.62
CA THR A 131 -1.57 14.24 3.41
C THR A 131 -2.35 13.30 2.51
N THR A 132 -1.64 12.47 1.76
CA THR A 132 -2.22 11.37 0.99
C THR A 132 -2.49 10.16 1.88
N PRO A 133 -3.59 9.41 1.67
CA PRO A 133 -3.75 8.10 2.29
C PRO A 133 -2.58 7.15 1.97
N THR A 134 -2.30 6.22 2.87
CA THR A 134 -1.29 5.17 2.69
C THR A 134 -1.83 4.04 1.81
N GLY A 135 -0.96 3.39 1.03
CA GLY A 135 -1.30 2.27 0.15
C GLY A 135 -1.94 2.70 -1.17
N SER A 136 -2.50 1.72 -1.91
CA SER A 136 -3.11 1.95 -3.21
C SER A 136 -4.55 2.44 -3.12
N ALA A 137 -4.90 3.38 -3.99
CA ALA A 137 -6.25 3.77 -4.29
C ALA A 137 -7.00 2.58 -4.92
N PRO A 138 -8.32 2.44 -4.69
CA PRO A 138 -9.09 1.40 -5.35
C PRO A 138 -9.21 1.64 -6.86
N ASN A 139 -9.41 0.58 -7.64
CA ASN A 139 -9.57 0.67 -9.09
C ASN A 139 -10.90 1.34 -9.50
N SER A 140 -11.92 1.26 -8.65
CA SER A 140 -13.22 1.89 -8.87
C SER A 140 -13.74 2.54 -7.60
N VAL A 141 -14.68 3.48 -7.75
CA VAL A 141 -15.34 4.15 -6.63
C VAL A 141 -15.97 3.08 -5.72
N PRO A 142 -15.63 3.06 -4.42
CA PRO A 142 -16.21 2.09 -3.49
C PRO A 142 -17.74 2.15 -3.43
N ALA A 143 -18.36 1.02 -3.14
CA ALA A 143 -19.82 0.93 -3.06
C ALA A 143 -20.42 1.97 -2.10
N GLY A 144 -21.33 2.80 -2.60
CA GLY A 144 -22.00 3.87 -1.83
C GLY A 144 -21.26 5.21 -1.80
N ALA A 145 -20.07 5.31 -2.39
CA ALA A 145 -19.37 6.57 -2.64
C ALA A 145 -19.71 7.14 -4.03
N ASP A 146 -19.36 8.41 -4.25
CA ASP A 146 -19.39 9.08 -5.55
C ASP A 146 -17.97 9.51 -5.97
N GLU A 147 -17.83 10.15 -7.13
CA GLU A 147 -16.51 10.55 -7.66
C GLU A 147 -15.77 11.57 -6.79
N SER A 148 -16.43 12.22 -5.82
CA SER A 148 -15.72 13.06 -4.85
C SER A 148 -14.76 12.26 -3.96
N TYR A 149 -14.92 10.93 -3.90
CA TYR A 149 -13.99 10.01 -3.24
C TYR A 149 -12.55 10.18 -3.72
N TRP A 150 -12.34 10.50 -5.00
CA TRP A 150 -10.99 10.65 -5.57
C TRP A 150 -10.25 11.89 -5.05
N ASN A 151 -10.94 12.87 -4.47
CA ASN A 151 -10.32 14.11 -4.00
C ASN A 151 -9.26 13.88 -2.90
N GLN A 152 -9.41 12.83 -2.08
CA GLN A 152 -8.43 12.49 -1.05
C GLN A 152 -7.10 11.99 -1.61
N TRP A 153 -7.08 11.59 -2.88
CA TRP A 153 -5.91 11.05 -3.59
C TRP A 153 -5.26 12.08 -4.52
N LYS A 154 -5.76 13.31 -4.57
CA LYS A 154 -5.11 14.39 -5.33
C LYS A 154 -3.82 14.79 -4.64
N GLY A 155 -2.75 14.95 -5.40
CA GLY A 155 -1.49 15.47 -4.92
C GLY A 155 -0.73 16.23 -5.99
N TYR A 156 0.54 16.52 -5.70
CA TYR A 156 1.47 17.07 -6.68
C TYR A 156 2.90 16.67 -6.34
N ASN A 157 3.76 16.57 -7.35
CA ASN A 157 5.21 16.65 -7.18
C ASN A 157 5.64 18.11 -7.36
N GLN A 158 6.74 18.51 -6.73
CA GLN A 158 7.20 19.91 -6.79
C GLN A 158 8.68 20.01 -7.10
N LEU A 159 9.01 21.01 -7.93
CA LEU A 159 10.36 21.48 -8.15
C LEU A 159 10.64 22.62 -7.18
N SER A 160 11.73 22.51 -6.43
CA SER A 160 12.19 23.54 -5.49
C SER A 160 13.68 23.77 -5.66
N ARG A 161 14.19 24.92 -5.21
CA ARG A 161 15.64 25.16 -5.12
C ARG A 161 16.08 25.64 -3.74
N PHE A 162 17.33 25.34 -3.43
CA PHE A 162 17.97 25.59 -2.14
C PHE A 162 19.39 26.13 -2.33
N LYS A 163 19.86 26.94 -1.38
CA LYS A 163 21.25 27.41 -1.38
C LYS A 163 22.21 26.34 -0.89
N TRP A 164 23.29 26.16 -1.63
CA TRP A 164 24.44 25.34 -1.26
C TRP A 164 25.38 26.08 -0.29
N THR A 165 25.72 25.44 0.83
CA THR A 165 26.61 26.00 1.85
C THR A 165 28.09 25.69 1.63
N GLY A 166 28.40 24.77 0.70
CA GLY A 166 29.74 24.19 0.51
C GLY A 166 29.82 22.72 0.94
N ASP A 167 28.95 22.31 1.84
CA ASP A 167 28.90 20.97 2.44
C ASP A 167 27.48 20.39 2.58
N ALA A 168 26.41 21.21 2.48
CA ALA A 168 25.02 20.79 2.52
C ALA A 168 24.08 21.80 1.82
N LEU A 169 22.79 21.46 1.71
CA LEU A 169 21.73 22.40 1.34
C LEU A 169 21.17 23.10 2.59
N ASP A 170 21.03 24.43 2.53
CA ASP A 170 20.27 25.19 3.53
C ASP A 170 18.77 25.06 3.23
N LEU A 171 18.13 24.07 3.83
CA LEU A 171 16.70 23.80 3.65
C LEU A 171 15.78 24.97 4.05
N SER A 172 16.28 25.96 4.83
CA SER A 172 15.50 27.14 5.17
C SER A 172 15.36 28.15 4.03
N THR A 173 16.14 27.98 2.95
CA THR A 173 16.14 28.84 1.76
C THR A 173 15.22 28.35 0.64
N GLU A 174 14.37 27.36 0.93
CA GLU A 174 13.46 26.76 -0.06
C GLU A 174 12.70 27.82 -0.86
N GLN A 175 12.83 27.73 -2.18
CA GLN A 175 11.99 28.42 -3.14
C GLN A 175 11.26 27.37 -3.98
N VAL A 176 9.94 27.27 -3.81
CA VAL A 176 9.10 26.38 -4.61
C VAL A 176 8.82 27.03 -5.96
N VAL A 177 9.27 26.38 -7.04
CA VAL A 177 9.21 26.92 -8.41
C VAL A 177 7.90 26.53 -9.09
N ILE A 178 7.62 25.23 -9.20
CA ILE A 178 6.44 24.71 -9.89
C ILE A 178 5.93 23.43 -9.22
N LYS A 179 4.61 23.21 -9.30
CA LYS A 179 3.92 22.01 -8.83
C LYS A 179 3.26 21.32 -10.01
N VAL A 180 3.51 20.03 -10.16
CA VAL A 180 2.95 19.15 -11.19
C VAL A 180 1.92 18.26 -10.52
N GLU A 181 0.65 18.40 -10.89
CA GLU A 181 -0.45 17.62 -10.31
C GLU A 181 -0.24 16.12 -10.47
N THR A 182 -0.64 15.33 -9.48
CA THR A 182 -0.61 13.86 -9.52
C THR A 182 -1.89 13.27 -8.93
N GLN A 183 -2.25 12.09 -9.42
CA GLN A 183 -3.27 11.21 -8.88
C GLN A 183 -2.54 10.12 -8.08
N ARG A 184 -2.52 10.27 -6.76
CA ARG A 184 -1.83 9.37 -5.84
C ARG A 184 -2.57 8.05 -5.65
N GLY A 185 -1.86 7.07 -5.08
CA GLY A 185 -2.40 5.74 -4.79
C GLY A 185 -2.52 4.84 -6.02
N GLN A 186 -2.09 5.30 -7.18
CA GLN A 186 -1.84 4.44 -8.33
C GLN A 186 -0.37 4.64 -8.71
N CYS A 187 0.30 3.54 -9.00
CA CYS A 187 1.55 3.58 -9.76
C CYS A 187 1.19 4.02 -11.20
N CYS A 188 2.05 4.55 -12.07
CA CYS A 188 3.50 4.77 -12.05
C CYS A 188 3.81 6.06 -12.86
N HIS A 189 5.06 6.24 -13.29
CA HIS A 189 5.55 7.25 -14.24
C HIS A 189 5.63 8.65 -13.65
N VAL A 190 6.64 8.84 -12.81
CA VAL A 190 6.94 10.16 -12.24
C VAL A 190 7.80 11.01 -13.19
N ALA A 191 8.70 10.38 -13.95
CA ALA A 191 9.86 11.02 -14.60
C ALA A 191 10.59 11.91 -13.58
N GLY A 192 10.87 13.16 -13.93
CA GLY A 192 11.30 14.19 -12.98
C GLY A 192 12.61 14.88 -13.33
N ASP A 193 13.27 14.43 -14.40
CA ASP A 193 14.55 14.96 -14.84
C ASP A 193 14.49 16.44 -15.26
N MET A 194 15.60 17.16 -15.16
CA MET A 194 15.69 18.59 -15.45
C MET A 194 17.05 19.02 -15.99
N ASP A 195 17.04 19.98 -16.92
CA ASP A 195 18.26 20.56 -17.49
C ASP A 195 17.99 21.97 -18.07
N TRP A 196 19.03 22.69 -18.54
CA TRP A 196 18.95 24.09 -18.97
C TRP A 196 19.47 24.34 -20.39
N ASP A 197 18.78 25.23 -21.10
CA ASP A 197 19.34 25.78 -22.34
C ASP A 197 20.37 26.91 -22.08
N ALA A 198 21.07 27.31 -23.16
CA ALA A 198 22.08 28.37 -23.12
C ALA A 198 21.55 29.75 -22.68
N ASP A 199 20.23 29.96 -22.68
CA ASP A 199 19.57 31.18 -22.23
C ASP A 199 19.14 31.10 -20.74
N GLY A 200 19.45 29.99 -20.06
CA GLY A 200 19.10 29.75 -18.66
C GLY A 200 17.64 29.36 -18.45
N ASN A 201 16.95 28.86 -19.48
CA ASN A 201 15.60 28.31 -19.31
C ASN A 201 15.69 26.87 -18.83
N LEU A 202 14.95 26.56 -17.77
CA LEU A 202 14.85 25.23 -17.19
C LEU A 202 13.81 24.40 -17.95
N TYR A 203 14.18 23.17 -18.28
CA TYR A 203 13.30 22.13 -18.78
C TYR A 203 13.01 21.14 -17.66
N LEU A 204 11.77 20.64 -17.58
CA LEU A 204 11.36 19.63 -16.60
C LEU A 204 10.56 18.53 -17.29
N ALA A 205 11.06 17.30 -17.24
CA ALA A 205 10.37 16.10 -17.68
C ALA A 205 9.33 15.67 -16.63
N THR A 206 8.14 15.29 -17.09
CA THR A 206 7.03 14.85 -16.22
C THR A 206 6.32 13.65 -16.83
N GLY A 207 6.12 12.60 -16.03
CA GLY A 207 5.39 11.42 -16.48
C GLY A 207 3.87 11.62 -16.46
N ASP A 208 3.16 10.71 -17.13
CA ASP A 208 1.70 10.77 -17.35
C ASP A 208 0.88 10.42 -16.11
N ASN A 209 1.55 9.81 -15.12
CA ASN A 209 0.99 9.35 -13.88
C ASN A 209 -0.16 8.33 -14.09
N THR A 210 0.03 7.37 -15.00
CA THR A 210 -0.95 6.32 -15.38
C THR A 210 -0.29 4.95 -15.49
N PRO A 211 -0.76 3.89 -14.80
CA PRO A 211 -0.12 2.57 -14.84
C PRO A 211 -0.41 1.79 -16.13
N ALA A 212 0.55 0.95 -16.53
CA ALA A 212 0.35 -0.06 -17.57
C ALA A 212 -0.74 -1.09 -17.20
N SER A 213 -0.81 -1.49 -15.92
CA SER A 213 -1.83 -2.41 -15.35
C SER A 213 -3.25 -1.86 -15.31
N THR A 214 -3.52 -0.73 -15.97
CA THR A 214 -4.86 -0.15 -16.04
C THR A 214 -5.91 -1.22 -16.42
N PRO A 215 -7.00 -1.38 -15.65
CA PRO A 215 -8.07 -2.33 -15.94
C PRO A 215 -8.57 -2.30 -17.38
N GLY A 216 -8.43 -3.41 -18.12
CA GLY A 216 -8.77 -3.61 -19.53
C GLY A 216 -7.70 -3.16 -20.54
N ALA A 217 -6.54 -2.66 -20.10
CA ALA A 217 -5.47 -2.21 -20.99
C ALA A 217 -4.74 -3.40 -21.62
N ASN A 218 -4.38 -4.42 -20.85
CA ASN A 218 -3.67 -5.61 -21.32
C ASN A 218 -2.39 -5.23 -22.09
N GLY A 219 -1.51 -4.42 -21.48
CA GLY A 219 -0.28 -3.93 -22.10
C GLY A 219 -0.43 -2.82 -23.16
N PHE A 220 -1.63 -2.49 -23.64
CA PHE A 220 -1.81 -1.39 -24.62
C PHE A 220 -2.08 -0.03 -23.94
N ALA A 221 -2.24 1.04 -24.73
CA ALA A 221 -2.52 2.40 -24.24
C ALA A 221 -3.64 2.46 -23.16
N PRO A 222 -3.32 2.88 -21.91
CA PRO A 222 -4.24 2.89 -20.77
C PRO A 222 -5.14 4.13 -20.81
N ASN A 223 -6.16 4.07 -21.66
CA ASN A 223 -7.13 5.13 -21.92
C ASN A 223 -8.50 4.84 -21.28
N ASN A 224 -8.52 4.31 -20.05
CA ASN A 224 -9.76 3.87 -19.38
C ASN A 224 -10.42 4.99 -18.59
N ASP A 225 -11.41 5.63 -19.21
CA ASP A 225 -12.26 6.63 -18.57
C ASP A 225 -13.67 6.12 -18.28
N ALA A 226 -13.88 4.82 -18.11
CA ALA A 226 -15.21 4.30 -17.78
C ALA A 226 -15.79 4.95 -16.50
N PRO A 227 -17.09 5.30 -16.47
CA PRO A 227 -17.77 5.82 -15.28
C PRO A 227 -17.49 5.00 -14.02
N GLY A 228 -17.09 5.68 -12.94
CA GLY A 228 -16.74 5.05 -11.67
C GLY A 228 -15.31 4.48 -11.58
N MET A 229 -14.56 4.38 -12.67
CA MET A 229 -13.14 3.99 -12.61
C MET A 229 -12.26 5.11 -12.04
N ASN A 230 -11.13 4.72 -11.45
CA ASN A 230 -10.12 5.63 -10.95
C ASN A 230 -9.64 6.57 -12.08
N PRO A 231 -9.60 7.89 -11.87
CA PRO A 231 -9.07 8.82 -12.87
C PRO A 231 -7.63 8.51 -13.26
N GLY A 232 -6.86 7.86 -12.38
CA GLY A 232 -5.49 7.41 -12.61
C GLY A 232 -5.28 6.56 -13.86
N PHE A 233 -6.34 5.94 -14.40
CA PHE A 233 -6.30 4.97 -15.50
C PHE A 233 -6.53 5.53 -16.91
N ASP A 234 -6.51 6.85 -17.07
CA ASP A 234 -6.75 7.48 -18.37
C ASP A 234 -5.63 8.45 -18.71
N SER A 235 -4.62 7.97 -19.45
CA SER A 235 -3.43 8.75 -19.81
C SER A 235 -3.78 10.01 -20.62
N ARG A 236 -4.91 10.01 -21.34
CA ARG A 236 -5.44 11.18 -22.07
C ARG A 236 -5.73 12.38 -21.16
N ARG A 237 -5.93 12.19 -19.85
CA ARG A 237 -6.14 13.30 -18.90
C ARG A 237 -4.87 14.09 -18.62
N GLY A 238 -3.70 13.44 -18.80
CA GLY A 238 -2.36 13.98 -18.57
C GLY A 238 -1.69 14.24 -19.91
N SER A 239 -0.97 13.25 -20.47
CA SER A 239 -0.18 13.36 -21.71
C SER A 239 -0.97 13.95 -22.87
N GLY A 240 -2.21 13.48 -23.06
CA GLY A 240 -3.12 13.97 -24.11
C GLY A 240 -3.88 15.27 -23.80
N ASN A 241 -3.65 15.90 -22.65
CA ASN A 241 -4.36 17.10 -22.22
C ASN A 241 -3.45 18.32 -22.28
N SER A 242 -3.77 19.26 -23.16
CA SER A 242 -3.01 20.51 -23.32
C SER A 242 -3.12 21.47 -22.12
N ASN A 243 -4.05 21.22 -21.19
CA ASN A 243 -4.26 22.03 -19.99
C ASN A 243 -3.80 21.33 -18.69
N ASP A 244 -2.95 20.30 -18.81
CA ASP A 244 -2.36 19.54 -17.70
C ASP A 244 -0.83 19.56 -17.84
N LEU A 245 -0.10 19.40 -16.74
CA LEU A 245 1.36 19.39 -16.74
C LEU A 245 1.96 17.99 -16.73
N ARG A 246 1.18 16.92 -16.54
CA ARG A 246 1.66 15.54 -16.59
C ARG A 246 1.86 15.06 -18.02
N GLY A 247 2.86 14.21 -18.22
CA GLY A 247 3.19 13.65 -19.53
C GLY A 247 3.64 14.73 -20.51
N LYS A 248 4.57 15.57 -20.04
CA LYS A 248 5.12 16.75 -20.74
C LYS A 248 6.63 16.86 -20.53
N ILE A 249 7.27 17.57 -21.45
CA ILE A 249 8.50 18.33 -21.15
C ILE A 249 8.10 19.79 -21.07
N LEU A 250 8.32 20.39 -19.90
CA LEU A 250 8.00 21.79 -19.61
C LEU A 250 9.23 22.66 -19.88
N ARG A 251 9.05 23.93 -20.25
CA ARG A 251 10.12 24.92 -20.39
C ARG A 251 9.71 26.23 -19.73
N ILE A 252 10.49 26.67 -18.74
CA ILE A 252 10.24 27.88 -17.94
C ILE A 252 11.54 28.66 -17.71
N HIS A 253 11.46 29.94 -17.38
CA HIS A 253 12.61 30.72 -16.92
C HIS A 253 12.44 31.05 -15.43
N VAL A 254 13.33 30.57 -14.57
CA VAL A 254 13.22 30.74 -13.12
C VAL A 254 13.82 32.07 -12.70
N GLU A 255 13.01 32.92 -12.07
CA GLU A 255 13.39 34.24 -11.59
C GLU A 255 14.12 34.16 -10.24
N GLU A 256 14.84 35.21 -9.83
CA GLU A 256 15.64 35.23 -8.60
C GLU A 256 14.82 35.00 -7.30
N ASP A 257 13.52 35.34 -7.30
CA ASP A 257 12.63 35.12 -6.16
C ASP A 257 12.02 33.71 -6.11
N GLY A 258 12.33 32.86 -7.09
CA GLY A 258 11.80 31.51 -7.23
C GLY A 258 10.49 31.41 -7.99
N SER A 259 9.89 32.54 -8.40
CA SER A 259 8.84 32.53 -9.40
C SER A 259 9.41 32.18 -10.79
N TYR A 260 8.55 32.02 -11.80
CA TYR A 260 9.00 31.78 -13.16
C TYR A 260 8.22 32.59 -14.18
N THR A 261 8.86 32.84 -15.32
CA THR A 261 8.25 33.39 -16.53
C THR A 261 8.21 32.34 -17.64
N ILE A 262 7.44 32.62 -18.69
CA ILE A 262 7.30 31.72 -19.84
C ILE A 262 8.17 32.22 -20.99
N PRO A 263 9.19 31.44 -21.42
CA PRO A 263 9.98 31.76 -22.60
C PRO A 263 9.14 31.79 -23.88
N GLU A 264 9.56 32.60 -24.86
CA GLU A 264 8.96 32.53 -26.20
C GLU A 264 9.30 31.20 -26.88
N GLY A 265 8.37 30.67 -27.68
CA GLY A 265 8.60 29.47 -28.48
C GLY A 265 8.12 28.15 -27.87
N ASN A 266 7.43 28.17 -26.72
CA ASN A 266 6.71 27.00 -26.21
C ASN A 266 5.53 26.62 -27.13
N LEU A 267 5.06 25.37 -27.02
CA LEU A 267 4.03 24.80 -27.90
C LEU A 267 2.73 25.62 -27.91
N PHE A 268 2.39 26.21 -26.76
CA PHE A 268 1.22 27.08 -26.62
C PHE A 268 1.63 28.47 -26.12
N ALA A 269 1.20 29.51 -26.85
CA ALA A 269 1.49 30.88 -26.46
C ALA A 269 0.75 31.27 -25.15
N PRO A 270 1.36 32.09 -24.27
CA PRO A 270 0.71 32.61 -23.08
C PRO A 270 -0.67 33.23 -23.36
N GLY A 271 -1.66 32.85 -22.55
CA GLY A 271 -3.05 33.31 -22.69
C GLY A 271 -3.89 32.54 -23.71
N THR A 272 -3.34 31.53 -24.37
CA THR A 272 -4.12 30.58 -25.19
C THR A 272 -5.12 29.83 -24.29
N ALA A 273 -6.39 29.82 -24.67
CA ALA A 273 -7.44 29.23 -23.86
C ALA A 273 -7.34 27.69 -23.85
N ARG A 274 -7.59 27.07 -22.68
CA ARG A 274 -7.52 25.60 -22.48
C ARG A 274 -6.13 25.02 -22.76
N THR A 275 -5.08 25.78 -22.51
CA THR A 275 -3.69 25.32 -22.66
C THR A 275 -2.81 25.82 -21.53
N ARG A 276 -1.77 25.06 -21.21
CA ARG A 276 -0.66 25.46 -20.32
C ARG A 276 0.51 25.97 -21.15
N PRO A 277 0.93 27.24 -20.98
CA PRO A 277 2.01 27.81 -21.77
C PRO A 277 3.41 27.32 -21.35
N GLU A 278 3.52 26.57 -20.25
CA GLU A 278 4.75 25.89 -19.82
C GLU A 278 5.15 24.74 -20.76
N ILE A 279 4.20 24.20 -21.54
CA ILE A 279 4.41 22.99 -22.33
C ILE A 279 5.32 23.27 -23.54
N PHE A 280 6.47 22.59 -23.60
CA PHE A 280 7.36 22.56 -24.74
C PHE A 280 7.12 21.31 -25.60
N VAL A 281 7.09 20.13 -24.96
CA VAL A 281 6.65 18.87 -25.58
C VAL A 281 5.42 18.35 -24.85
N THR A 282 4.41 17.92 -25.61
CA THR A 282 3.25 17.18 -25.09
C THR A 282 3.23 15.76 -25.59
N GLY A 283 2.56 14.87 -24.87
CA GLY A 283 2.30 13.51 -25.36
C GLY A 283 3.49 12.58 -25.16
N VAL A 284 4.10 12.61 -23.98
CA VAL A 284 5.12 11.66 -23.51
C VAL A 284 4.54 10.83 -22.36
N ARG A 285 5.01 9.59 -22.16
CA ARG A 285 4.51 8.66 -21.13
C ARG A 285 5.30 8.77 -19.83
N ASN A 286 6.56 8.40 -19.85
CA ASN A 286 7.52 8.50 -18.76
C ASN A 286 8.91 8.84 -19.32
N PRO A 287 9.16 10.12 -19.66
CA PRO A 287 10.48 10.56 -20.13
C PRO A 287 11.47 10.60 -18.97
N PHE A 288 11.96 9.44 -18.53
CA PHE A 288 12.62 9.30 -17.23
C PHE A 288 13.95 10.05 -17.16
N ARG A 289 14.70 10.07 -18.27
CA ARG A 289 15.94 10.85 -18.45
C ARG A 289 15.90 11.68 -19.74
N MET A 290 16.37 12.92 -19.66
CA MET A 290 16.48 13.86 -20.77
C MET A 290 17.76 14.69 -20.68
N ASP A 291 18.14 15.31 -21.80
CA ASP A 291 19.29 16.22 -21.91
C ASP A 291 18.89 17.46 -22.71
N VAL A 292 19.40 18.62 -22.31
CA VAL A 292 19.26 19.88 -23.04
C VAL A 292 20.64 20.36 -23.43
N ASP A 293 21.07 20.05 -24.65
CA ASP A 293 22.38 20.44 -25.14
C ASP A 293 22.43 21.95 -25.50
N PRO A 294 23.13 22.80 -24.71
CA PRO A 294 23.20 24.23 -24.97
C PRO A 294 24.05 24.57 -26.21
N ALA A 295 24.96 23.68 -26.64
CA ALA A 295 25.84 23.94 -27.77
C ALA A 295 25.13 23.76 -29.12
N THR A 296 24.22 22.80 -29.23
CA THR A 296 23.41 22.60 -30.44
C THR A 296 22.01 23.20 -30.34
N GLY A 297 21.51 23.46 -29.13
CA GLY A 297 20.18 23.99 -28.88
C GLY A 297 19.08 22.93 -29.10
N THR A 298 19.29 21.73 -28.57
CA THR A 298 18.38 20.59 -28.70
C THR A 298 17.96 20.05 -27.35
N VAL A 299 16.79 19.43 -27.31
CA VAL A 299 16.30 18.63 -26.18
C VAL A 299 16.21 17.19 -26.67
N SER A 300 16.86 16.24 -25.98
CA SER A 300 16.72 14.81 -26.26
C SER A 300 16.21 14.06 -25.04
N TRP A 301 15.46 12.98 -25.22
CA TRP A 301 14.91 12.18 -24.12
C TRP A 301 14.64 10.74 -24.55
N ALA A 302 14.64 9.85 -23.57
CA ALA A 302 14.10 8.51 -23.70
C ALA A 302 12.73 8.42 -23.02
N ASP A 303 11.76 7.75 -23.64
CA ASP A 303 10.40 7.62 -23.14
C ASP A 303 9.99 6.14 -23.03
N TYR A 304 9.48 5.74 -21.85
CA TYR A 304 9.01 4.36 -21.67
C TYR A 304 7.72 4.09 -22.45
N GLY A 305 7.63 2.92 -23.09
CA GLY A 305 6.45 2.42 -23.78
C GLY A 305 5.46 1.67 -22.89
N PRO A 306 4.32 1.23 -23.44
CA PRO A 306 3.43 0.29 -22.76
C PRO A 306 3.86 -1.17 -22.98
N ASP A 307 3.27 -2.12 -22.25
CA ASP A 307 3.83 -3.46 -22.02
C ASP A 307 3.22 -4.56 -22.95
N ALA A 308 2.67 -4.19 -24.12
CA ALA A 308 2.06 -5.17 -25.02
C ALA A 308 3.11 -5.93 -25.83
N GLY A 309 3.43 -7.19 -25.50
CA GLY A 309 4.45 -7.96 -26.25
C GLY A 309 4.10 -8.29 -27.72
N ALA A 310 2.84 -8.11 -28.16
CA ALA A 310 2.43 -8.36 -29.55
C ALA A 310 1.37 -7.36 -30.05
N PRO A 311 1.31 -7.06 -31.37
CA PRO A 311 0.31 -6.15 -31.92
C PRO A 311 -1.07 -6.83 -32.02
N ASP A 312 -2.14 -6.08 -31.76
CA ASP A 312 -3.53 -6.54 -31.96
C ASP A 312 -4.23 -5.66 -33.02
N PRO A 313 -4.73 -6.25 -34.13
CA PRO A 313 -5.44 -5.52 -35.19
C PRO A 313 -6.67 -4.70 -34.77
N ASN A 314 -7.18 -4.88 -33.54
CA ASN A 314 -8.27 -4.11 -32.96
C ASN A 314 -7.82 -3.12 -31.87
N ARG A 315 -6.58 -3.24 -31.36
CA ARG A 315 -6.07 -2.38 -30.27
C ARG A 315 -5.00 -1.40 -30.75
N GLY A 316 -4.01 -1.88 -31.49
CA GLY A 316 -2.85 -1.08 -31.89
C GLY A 316 -1.55 -1.88 -31.96
N PRO A 317 -0.41 -1.19 -32.09
CA PRO A 317 0.91 -1.82 -32.11
C PRO A 317 1.24 -2.49 -30.78
N LEU A 318 2.30 -3.30 -30.80
CA LEU A 318 2.99 -3.78 -29.60
C LEU A 318 3.60 -2.60 -28.82
N GLY A 319 4.14 -2.88 -27.65
CA GLY A 319 4.82 -1.94 -26.76
C GLY A 319 6.13 -1.43 -27.33
N TYR A 320 6.26 -0.11 -27.49
CA TYR A 320 7.50 0.51 -27.95
C TYR A 320 8.01 1.55 -26.98
N VAL A 321 9.28 1.43 -26.62
CA VAL A 321 10.08 2.47 -26.00
C VAL A 321 10.71 3.35 -27.07
N GLU A 322 10.97 4.61 -26.75
CA GLU A 322 11.39 5.61 -27.73
C GLU A 322 12.60 6.41 -27.25
N TRP A 323 13.44 6.83 -28.20
CA TRP A 323 14.38 7.94 -28.01
C TRP A 323 14.09 9.02 -29.05
N ASN A 324 14.07 10.27 -28.61
CA ASN A 324 13.61 11.41 -29.38
C ASN A 324 14.55 12.61 -29.20
N VAL A 325 14.64 13.46 -30.22
CA VAL A 325 15.35 14.73 -30.17
C VAL A 325 14.59 15.83 -30.91
N THR A 326 14.56 17.04 -30.35
CA THR A 326 14.02 18.20 -31.06
C THR A 326 14.82 19.47 -30.79
N PRO A 327 15.00 20.37 -31.78
CA PRO A 327 15.53 21.70 -31.55
C PRO A 327 14.62 22.52 -30.64
N ILE A 328 15.21 23.41 -29.82
CA ILE A 328 14.48 24.35 -28.94
C ILE A 328 13.49 25.25 -29.71
N GLY A 329 13.72 25.46 -31.02
CA GLY A 329 12.82 26.21 -31.89
C GLY A 329 11.60 25.42 -32.41
N THR A 330 11.49 24.13 -32.09
CA THR A 330 10.52 23.19 -32.67
C THR A 330 9.77 22.44 -31.56
N PRO A 331 8.93 23.12 -30.75
CA PRO A 331 8.07 22.42 -29.80
C PRO A 331 7.12 21.46 -30.53
N MET A 332 6.81 20.31 -29.92
CA MET A 332 6.09 19.25 -30.61
C MET A 332 5.11 18.46 -29.74
N ASN A 333 4.29 17.64 -30.39
CA ASN A 333 3.48 16.60 -29.76
C ASN A 333 4.10 15.24 -30.11
N SER A 334 4.61 14.50 -29.12
CA SER A 334 5.20 13.17 -29.29
C SER A 334 4.17 12.04 -29.39
N GLY A 335 2.88 12.35 -29.30
CA GLY A 335 1.80 11.44 -29.73
C GLY A 335 1.18 10.55 -28.65
N TRP A 336 1.88 10.19 -27.56
CA TRP A 336 1.29 9.40 -26.48
C TRP A 336 0.08 10.12 -25.83
N PRO A 337 -1.03 9.42 -25.50
CA PRO A 337 -1.29 7.98 -25.56
C PRO A 337 -2.10 7.55 -26.79
N TYR A 338 -2.02 8.31 -27.88
CA TYR A 338 -2.77 8.07 -29.11
C TYR A 338 -1.93 7.32 -30.15
N CYS A 339 -0.62 7.53 -30.09
CA CYS A 339 0.38 7.13 -31.06
C CYS A 339 1.62 6.61 -30.34
N THR A 340 2.44 5.84 -31.04
CA THR A 340 3.80 5.48 -30.63
C THR A 340 4.65 5.14 -31.85
N GLY A 341 5.97 5.16 -31.73
CA GLY A 341 6.93 4.79 -32.77
C GLY A 341 6.77 5.66 -34.02
N ASP A 342 6.62 5.03 -35.18
CA ASP A 342 6.41 5.73 -36.47
C ASP A 342 4.95 6.20 -36.66
N ASP A 343 4.41 6.93 -35.68
CA ASP A 343 3.02 7.40 -35.63
C ASP A 343 1.97 6.26 -35.73
N PHE A 344 2.28 5.09 -35.16
CA PHE A 344 1.35 3.96 -35.11
C PHE A 344 0.15 4.31 -34.24
N ASN A 345 -1.04 4.39 -34.83
CA ASN A 345 -2.26 4.73 -34.09
C ASN A 345 -2.66 3.59 -33.14
N TYR A 346 -3.13 3.95 -31.95
CA TYR A 346 -3.98 3.09 -31.13
C TYR A 346 -5.46 3.27 -31.51
N ASN A 347 -6.27 2.25 -31.22
CA ASN A 347 -7.73 2.33 -31.30
C ASN A 347 -8.29 3.10 -30.10
N ASN A 348 -9.36 3.89 -30.28
CA ASN A 348 -10.11 4.49 -29.17
C ASN A 348 -10.96 3.42 -28.45
N TRP A 349 -10.29 2.48 -27.79
CA TRP A 349 -10.88 1.26 -27.25
C TRP A 349 -12.02 1.54 -26.26
N ASN A 350 -13.10 0.75 -26.35
CA ASN A 350 -14.18 0.81 -25.36
C ASN A 350 -13.89 -0.10 -24.17
N PHE A 351 -13.33 0.45 -23.09
CA PHE A 351 -13.02 -0.30 -21.87
C PHE A 351 -14.23 -0.88 -21.13
N GLN A 352 -15.46 -0.34 -21.33
CA GLN A 352 -16.66 -0.90 -20.71
C GLN A 352 -17.16 -2.17 -21.40
N THR A 353 -16.97 -2.28 -22.71
CA THR A 353 -17.50 -3.38 -23.52
C THR A 353 -16.42 -4.28 -24.10
N ALA A 354 -15.15 -3.92 -23.92
CA ALA A 354 -13.99 -4.58 -24.54
C ALA A 354 -14.16 -4.73 -26.06
N THR A 355 -14.47 -3.63 -26.74
CA THR A 355 -14.67 -3.61 -28.20
C THR A 355 -13.99 -2.41 -28.86
N PRO A 356 -13.51 -2.54 -30.11
CA PRO A 356 -12.88 -1.44 -30.82
C PRO A 356 -13.90 -0.34 -31.18
N ARG A 357 -13.42 0.91 -31.28
CA ARG A 357 -14.15 2.05 -31.85
C ARG A 357 -13.38 2.62 -33.05
N GLU A 358 -13.49 3.91 -33.31
CA GLU A 358 -12.64 4.61 -34.27
C GLU A 358 -11.17 4.60 -33.84
N TRP A 359 -10.28 4.64 -34.82
CA TRP A 359 -8.86 4.84 -34.58
C TRP A 359 -8.56 6.32 -34.36
N PHE A 360 -7.54 6.61 -33.56
CA PHE A 360 -7.01 7.98 -33.51
C PHE A 360 -6.38 8.37 -34.85
N ASP A 361 -6.27 9.68 -35.09
CA ASP A 361 -5.66 10.26 -36.29
C ASP A 361 -4.43 11.07 -35.87
N CYS A 362 -3.30 10.36 -35.72
CA CYS A 362 -2.03 10.94 -35.25
C CYS A 362 -1.51 12.05 -36.18
N ALA A 363 -1.41 11.74 -37.48
CA ALA A 363 -0.95 12.67 -38.50
C ALA A 363 -1.88 13.91 -38.67
N GLY A 364 -3.19 13.74 -38.45
CA GLY A 364 -4.16 14.83 -38.51
C GLY A 364 -4.33 15.62 -37.21
N GLY A 365 -3.69 15.19 -36.11
CA GLY A 365 -3.90 15.69 -34.76
C GLY A 365 -4.99 14.89 -34.02
N PRO A 366 -4.64 14.11 -32.98
CA PRO A 366 -5.59 13.24 -32.32
C PRO A 366 -6.64 14.04 -31.54
N VAL A 367 -7.84 13.44 -31.42
CA VAL A 367 -8.97 14.02 -30.67
C VAL A 367 -8.98 13.43 -29.26
N ASN A 368 -8.90 14.30 -28.25
CA ASN A 368 -8.99 13.88 -26.87
C ASN A 368 -10.46 13.68 -26.46
N THR A 369 -10.88 12.42 -26.46
CA THR A 369 -12.24 11.97 -26.12
C THR A 369 -12.43 11.64 -24.63
N SER A 370 -11.42 11.89 -23.78
CA SER A 370 -11.50 11.66 -22.34
C SER A 370 -12.60 12.51 -21.69
N ARG A 371 -13.40 11.90 -20.80
CA ARG A 371 -14.31 12.65 -19.92
C ARG A 371 -13.61 13.60 -18.94
N TRP A 372 -12.30 13.42 -18.74
CA TRP A 372 -11.46 14.23 -17.86
C TRP A 372 -10.72 15.36 -18.59
N ASN A 373 -10.88 15.48 -19.91
CA ASN A 373 -10.18 16.50 -20.69
C ASN A 373 -10.61 17.91 -20.29
N THR A 374 -9.65 18.72 -19.86
CA THR A 374 -9.83 20.16 -19.60
C THR A 374 -9.17 21.03 -20.68
N GLY A 375 -8.30 20.44 -21.50
CA GLY A 375 -7.55 21.06 -22.58
C GLY A 375 -8.29 21.08 -23.90
N LEU A 376 -7.57 21.23 -25.01
CA LEU A 376 -8.14 21.26 -26.35
C LEU A 376 -8.82 19.93 -26.70
N ASP A 377 -9.87 20.00 -27.51
CA ASP A 377 -10.55 18.78 -27.98
C ASP A 377 -9.72 18.07 -29.06
N LYS A 378 -8.93 18.83 -29.83
CA LYS A 378 -8.03 18.33 -30.87
C LYS A 378 -6.62 18.88 -30.62
N LEU A 379 -5.63 18.00 -30.55
CA LEU A 379 -4.23 18.35 -30.35
C LEU A 379 -3.53 18.70 -31.66
N PRO A 380 -2.33 19.32 -31.61
CA PRO A 380 -1.41 19.33 -32.75
C PRO A 380 -1.14 17.91 -33.28
N ALA A 381 -0.76 17.81 -34.55
CA ALA A 381 -0.32 16.53 -35.14
C ALA A 381 0.81 15.92 -34.30
N ALA A 382 0.76 14.59 -34.16
CA ALA A 382 1.86 13.85 -33.54
C ALA A 382 3.11 13.90 -34.43
N THR A 383 4.26 13.68 -33.82
CA THR A 383 5.57 13.62 -34.46
C THR A 383 6.10 12.20 -34.25
N PRO A 384 6.48 11.49 -35.33
CA PRO A 384 7.08 10.16 -35.22
C PRO A 384 8.34 10.16 -34.37
N ALA A 385 8.60 9.05 -33.69
CA ALA A 385 9.82 8.89 -32.91
C ALA A 385 11.08 8.81 -33.78
N ASP A 386 12.19 9.37 -33.30
CA ASP A 386 13.48 9.29 -34.00
C ASP A 386 14.06 7.87 -33.97
N LEU A 387 13.88 7.17 -32.84
CA LEU A 387 14.20 5.76 -32.62
C LEU A 387 13.10 5.12 -31.77
N TYR A 388 12.76 3.86 -32.07
CA TYR A 388 11.87 3.06 -31.21
C TYR A 388 12.24 1.57 -31.24
N TYR A 389 12.05 0.86 -30.14
CA TYR A 389 12.32 -0.59 -30.06
C TYR A 389 11.40 -1.33 -29.09
N GLY A 390 11.29 -2.65 -29.29
CA GLY A 390 10.50 -3.59 -28.47
C GLY A 390 11.40 -4.44 -27.57
N ASP A 391 10.81 -5.38 -26.81
CA ASP A 391 11.61 -6.29 -25.95
C ASP A 391 12.58 -7.19 -26.71
N ASN A 392 12.25 -7.53 -27.96
CA ASN A 392 13.01 -8.45 -28.80
C ASN A 392 13.64 -7.76 -30.00
N ASN A 393 14.74 -8.31 -30.51
CA ASN A 393 15.50 -7.73 -31.62
C ASN A 393 14.80 -7.69 -32.99
N THR A 394 13.62 -8.27 -33.09
CA THR A 394 12.76 -8.25 -34.29
C THR A 394 11.71 -7.14 -34.25
N HIS A 395 11.52 -6.47 -33.11
CA HIS A 395 10.41 -5.54 -32.91
C HIS A 395 10.65 -4.16 -33.54
N GLN A 396 11.90 -3.81 -33.85
CA GLN A 396 12.33 -2.55 -34.43
C GLN A 396 12.74 -2.68 -35.91
N PRO A 397 12.80 -1.57 -36.67
CA PRO A 397 13.42 -1.52 -37.98
C PRO A 397 14.83 -2.11 -38.00
N ALA A 398 15.16 -2.86 -39.06
CA ALA A 398 16.47 -3.49 -39.23
C ALA A 398 17.66 -2.50 -39.20
N ALA A 399 17.42 -1.21 -39.43
CA ALA A 399 18.44 -0.17 -39.31
C ALA A 399 18.89 0.08 -37.85
N TRP A 400 18.09 -0.34 -36.86
CA TRP A 400 18.30 -0.13 -35.43
C TRP A 400 18.48 -1.44 -34.66
N ALA A 401 18.59 -2.58 -35.35
CA ALA A 401 18.81 -3.89 -34.73
C ALA A 401 19.97 -3.87 -33.70
N GLY A 402 20.98 -3.04 -33.96
CA GLY A 402 22.10 -2.82 -33.05
C GLY A 402 21.73 -2.43 -31.62
N LEU A 403 20.59 -1.76 -31.36
CA LEU A 403 20.17 -1.39 -30.00
C LEU A 403 19.89 -2.60 -29.11
N THR A 404 19.32 -3.67 -29.65
CA THR A 404 18.95 -4.86 -28.86
C THR A 404 19.82 -6.07 -29.21
N ASP A 405 20.82 -5.92 -30.08
CA ASP A 405 21.79 -6.97 -30.39
C ASP A 405 22.99 -6.95 -29.41
N PHE A 406 23.04 -5.94 -28.53
CA PHE A 406 24.14 -5.72 -27.59
C PHE A 406 24.13 -6.70 -26.41
N ASP A 407 22.95 -7.15 -26.00
CA ASP A 407 22.76 -8.19 -25.00
C ASP A 407 21.69 -9.19 -25.49
N PRO A 408 21.87 -10.51 -25.28
CA PRO A 408 20.83 -11.49 -25.58
C PRO A 408 19.59 -11.41 -24.66
N GLN A 409 19.68 -10.68 -23.54
CA GLN A 409 18.56 -10.43 -22.63
C GLN A 409 17.56 -9.45 -23.25
N GLY A 410 16.28 -9.80 -23.24
CA GLY A 410 15.21 -8.90 -23.66
C GLY A 410 14.85 -7.86 -22.60
N GLY A 411 13.93 -6.95 -22.96
CA GLY A 411 13.34 -5.99 -22.02
C GLY A 411 13.45 -4.53 -22.47
N GLN A 412 12.72 -3.67 -21.76
CA GLN A 412 12.51 -2.26 -22.11
C GLN A 412 12.78 -1.31 -20.93
N GLY A 413 13.94 -0.65 -20.93
CA GLY A 413 14.37 0.29 -19.90
C GLY A 413 15.15 1.49 -20.45
N PRO A 414 14.58 2.33 -21.32
CA PRO A 414 15.33 3.36 -22.02
C PRO A 414 15.66 4.57 -21.11
N MET A 415 16.92 4.97 -21.06
CA MET A 415 17.39 6.13 -20.32
C MET A 415 18.12 7.09 -21.28
N GLY A 416 17.61 8.32 -21.39
CA GLY A 416 18.30 9.42 -22.05
C GLY A 416 19.62 9.75 -21.35
N GLY A 417 20.45 10.53 -22.01
CA GLY A 417 21.76 10.91 -21.49
C GLY A 417 22.38 12.06 -22.27
N PRO A 418 23.55 12.53 -21.84
CA PRO A 418 24.11 13.79 -22.29
C PRO A 418 24.70 13.71 -23.69
N VAL A 419 24.70 14.83 -24.41
CA VAL A 419 25.53 15.01 -25.61
C VAL A 419 26.96 15.40 -25.22
N TYR A 420 27.95 14.59 -25.63
CA TYR A 420 29.34 14.92 -25.35
C TYR A 420 29.88 16.00 -26.29
N HIS A 421 30.49 17.06 -25.75
CA HIS A 421 31.21 18.07 -26.52
C HIS A 421 32.69 18.08 -26.16
N TYR A 422 33.54 17.82 -27.16
CA TYR A 422 34.98 17.80 -26.96
C TYR A 422 35.54 19.21 -26.81
N ASP A 423 36.10 19.50 -25.63
CA ASP A 423 36.85 20.72 -25.39
C ASP A 423 38.37 20.47 -25.41
N ALA A 424 39.02 20.91 -26.49
CA ALA A 424 40.48 20.86 -26.63
C ALA A 424 41.23 21.71 -25.58
N SER A 425 40.55 22.69 -24.97
CA SER A 425 41.11 23.57 -23.94
C SER A 425 41.02 22.98 -22.54
N ASN A 426 40.15 21.99 -22.32
CA ASN A 426 40.06 21.27 -21.06
C ASN A 426 41.39 20.56 -20.80
N PRO A 427 42.13 20.91 -19.73
CA PRO A 427 43.44 20.37 -19.46
C PRO A 427 43.39 18.93 -18.93
N SER A 428 42.19 18.42 -18.60
CA SER A 428 42.02 17.08 -18.07
C SER A 428 42.62 16.02 -19.00
N PRO A 429 43.46 15.12 -18.47
CA PRO A 429 43.99 14.00 -19.23
C PRO A 429 43.00 12.83 -19.34
N THR A 430 41.89 12.84 -18.61
CA THR A 430 40.87 11.79 -18.58
C THR A 430 39.68 12.05 -19.51
N LYS A 431 39.57 13.28 -20.04
CA LYS A 431 38.48 13.65 -20.95
C LYS A 431 38.41 12.71 -22.15
N PHE A 432 37.20 12.43 -22.59
CA PHE A 432 36.98 11.59 -23.76
C PHE A 432 37.61 12.19 -25.04
N PRO A 433 38.01 11.34 -25.99
CA PRO A 433 38.60 11.79 -27.25
C PRO A 433 37.58 12.51 -28.14
N GLU A 434 38.08 13.35 -29.06
CA GLU A 434 37.29 14.12 -30.04
C GLU A 434 36.35 13.24 -30.89
N TYR A 435 36.62 11.94 -31.00
CA TYR A 435 35.73 10.98 -31.66
C TYR A 435 34.29 11.02 -31.14
N TRP A 436 34.10 11.22 -29.84
CA TRP A 436 32.76 11.23 -29.23
C TRP A 436 32.04 12.58 -29.36
N ASP A 437 32.70 13.60 -29.91
CA ASP A 437 32.14 14.94 -30.07
C ASP A 437 30.79 14.89 -30.81
N LYS A 438 29.76 15.48 -30.20
CA LYS A 438 28.36 15.57 -30.65
C LYS A 438 27.59 14.25 -30.73
N LYS A 439 28.06 13.19 -30.05
CA LYS A 439 27.27 11.96 -29.89
C LYS A 439 26.40 12.07 -28.64
N ALA A 440 25.13 11.69 -28.78
CA ALA A 440 24.21 11.57 -27.65
C ALA A 440 24.42 10.23 -26.95
N PHE A 441 24.64 10.24 -25.64
CA PHE A 441 24.77 9.02 -24.85
C PHE A 441 23.39 8.54 -24.40
N PHE A 442 23.27 7.22 -24.29
CA PHE A 442 22.04 6.51 -23.92
C PHE A 442 22.41 5.39 -22.96
N ALA A 443 21.54 5.14 -22.00
CA ALA A 443 21.65 4.03 -21.06
C ALA A 443 20.43 3.12 -21.21
N GLU A 444 20.63 1.81 -21.14
CA GLU A 444 19.56 0.81 -21.12
C GLU A 444 19.57 0.14 -19.76
N PHE A 445 18.53 0.39 -18.98
CA PHE A 445 18.37 -0.05 -17.61
C PHE A 445 18.11 -1.55 -17.49
N SER A 446 17.29 -2.12 -18.36
CA SER A 446 16.87 -3.52 -18.27
C SER A 446 17.88 -4.51 -18.89
N GLN A 447 18.71 -4.03 -19.82
CA GLN A 447 19.71 -4.79 -20.58
C GLN A 447 21.17 -4.42 -20.23
N ASP A 448 21.39 -3.61 -19.19
CA ASP A 448 22.69 -3.35 -18.56
C ASP A 448 23.78 -2.76 -19.49
N TYR A 449 23.45 -1.86 -20.42
CA TYR A 449 24.43 -1.29 -21.32
C TYR A 449 24.36 0.23 -21.48
N LEU A 450 25.47 0.80 -21.99
CA LEU A 450 25.55 2.17 -22.49
C LEU A 450 25.73 2.17 -24.01
N ALA A 451 25.13 3.14 -24.69
CA ALA A 451 25.27 3.34 -26.13
C ALA A 451 25.49 4.81 -26.47
N ALA A 452 25.96 5.05 -27.69
CA ALA A 452 26.14 6.39 -28.24
C ALA A 452 25.53 6.49 -29.63
N PHE A 453 24.79 7.57 -29.88
CA PHE A 453 24.10 7.85 -31.13
C PHE A 453 24.79 8.97 -31.90
N THR A 454 25.06 8.72 -33.18
CA THR A 454 25.52 9.77 -34.09
C THR A 454 24.32 10.42 -34.77
N VAL A 455 23.99 11.64 -34.35
CA VAL A 455 22.89 12.42 -34.89
C VAL A 455 23.41 13.32 -36.02
N SER A 456 22.74 13.30 -37.18
CA SER A 456 23.23 14.00 -38.38
C SER A 456 23.03 15.53 -38.38
N GLY A 457 22.52 16.08 -37.27
CA GLY A 457 22.24 17.50 -37.03
C GLY A 457 21.38 17.67 -35.78
N ALA A 458 20.93 18.89 -35.48
CA ALA A 458 20.08 19.18 -34.32
C ALA A 458 18.69 18.50 -34.36
N ASP A 459 18.25 18.11 -35.55
CA ASP A 459 16.99 17.42 -35.86
C ASP A 459 17.20 16.32 -36.93
N GLY A 460 18.46 15.88 -37.10
CA GLY A 460 18.80 14.90 -38.12
C GLY A 460 18.56 13.47 -37.63
N PRO A 461 18.30 12.50 -38.53
CA PRO A 461 18.16 11.10 -38.12
C PRO A 461 19.44 10.60 -37.44
N VAL A 462 19.26 9.60 -36.58
CA VAL A 462 20.37 8.79 -36.06
C VAL A 462 20.97 7.99 -37.22
N THR A 463 22.27 8.17 -37.43
CA THR A 463 23.02 7.59 -38.56
C THR A 463 23.94 6.45 -38.16
N ALA A 464 24.26 6.34 -36.86
CA ALA A 464 25.02 5.24 -36.28
C ALA A 464 24.63 5.05 -34.82
N ILE A 465 24.58 3.79 -34.41
CA ILE A 465 24.36 3.33 -33.03
C ILE A 465 25.56 2.47 -32.66
N GLU A 466 26.22 2.80 -31.55
CA GLU A 466 27.43 2.14 -31.09
C GLU A 466 27.29 1.78 -29.62
N GLN A 467 27.58 0.53 -29.25
CA GLN A 467 27.69 0.15 -27.83
C GLN A 467 28.92 0.84 -27.25
N PHE A 468 28.75 1.52 -26.12
CA PHE A 468 29.83 2.17 -25.41
C PHE A 468 30.27 1.31 -24.22
N LEU A 469 31.56 0.96 -24.18
CA LEU A 469 32.21 0.22 -23.11
C LEU A 469 31.43 -1.06 -22.67
N PRO A 470 31.30 -2.07 -23.54
CA PRO A 470 30.50 -3.27 -23.29
C PRO A 470 30.89 -4.02 -22.02
N ASN A 471 29.92 -4.65 -21.34
CA ASN A 471 30.16 -5.46 -20.13
C ASN A 471 31.15 -6.62 -20.34
N SER A 472 31.19 -7.20 -21.55
CA SER A 472 32.20 -8.21 -21.91
C SER A 472 33.63 -7.66 -21.87
N ALA A 473 33.82 -6.40 -22.31
CA ALA A 473 35.09 -5.70 -22.24
C ALA A 473 35.44 -5.37 -20.78
N LEU A 474 34.50 -4.78 -20.02
CA LEU A 474 34.68 -4.47 -18.59
C LEU A 474 35.08 -5.72 -17.80
N THR A 475 34.39 -6.83 -18.01
CA THR A 475 34.71 -8.14 -17.40
C THR A 475 36.12 -8.60 -17.76
N SER A 476 36.50 -8.52 -19.04
CA SER A 476 37.84 -8.92 -19.49
C SER A 476 38.96 -8.07 -18.89
N MET A 477 38.67 -6.80 -18.59
CA MET A 477 39.56 -5.84 -17.96
C MET A 477 39.43 -5.84 -16.43
N ALA A 478 38.62 -6.75 -15.87
CA ALA A 478 38.31 -6.88 -14.44
C ALA A 478 37.73 -5.60 -13.81
N MET A 479 37.05 -4.76 -14.59
CA MET A 479 36.39 -3.52 -14.16
C MET A 479 34.96 -3.77 -13.66
N PRO A 480 34.38 -2.86 -12.86
CA PRO A 480 32.95 -2.89 -12.57
C PRO A 480 32.15 -2.92 -13.87
N ILE A 481 31.13 -3.77 -13.94
CA ILE A 481 30.19 -3.78 -15.06
C ILE A 481 29.22 -2.61 -14.95
N THR A 482 28.52 -2.30 -16.03
CA THR A 482 27.28 -1.50 -16.01
C THR A 482 26.13 -2.43 -15.65
N ASP A 483 25.27 -1.97 -14.75
CA ASP A 483 24.28 -2.80 -14.08
C ASP A 483 23.11 -1.90 -13.66
N SER A 484 22.01 -1.96 -14.42
CA SER A 484 20.84 -1.10 -14.28
C SER A 484 21.20 0.40 -14.17
N PRO A 485 21.86 0.98 -15.20
CA PRO A 485 22.29 2.39 -15.18
C PRO A 485 21.08 3.32 -15.04
N MET A 486 21.01 4.04 -13.93
CA MET A 486 19.90 4.91 -13.57
C MET A 486 20.09 6.35 -14.06
N ASP A 487 21.33 6.83 -14.08
CA ASP A 487 21.67 8.19 -14.50
C ASP A 487 23.13 8.32 -14.95
N ILE A 488 23.40 9.21 -15.91
CA ILE A 488 24.73 9.47 -16.47
C ILE A 488 24.95 10.96 -16.76
N GLU A 489 26.13 11.49 -16.41
CA GLU A 489 26.48 12.91 -16.60
C GLU A 489 27.96 13.09 -16.94
N PHE A 490 28.31 14.04 -17.82
CA PHE A 490 29.71 14.42 -18.02
C PHE A 490 30.15 15.48 -17.00
N GLY A 491 31.25 15.20 -16.30
CA GLY A 491 31.85 16.15 -15.37
C GLY A 491 32.66 17.26 -16.07
N PRO A 492 33.07 18.31 -15.33
CA PRO A 492 33.94 19.37 -15.85
C PRO A 492 35.34 18.87 -16.26
N ASP A 493 35.73 17.68 -15.80
CA ASP A 493 36.95 16.96 -16.20
C ASP A 493 36.80 16.23 -17.55
N GLY A 494 35.60 16.24 -18.14
CA GLY A 494 35.29 15.57 -19.41
C GLY A 494 35.18 14.04 -19.30
N SER A 495 35.11 13.51 -18.08
CA SER A 495 34.85 12.10 -17.78
C SER A 495 33.34 11.86 -17.62
N LEU A 496 32.88 10.63 -17.88
CA LEU A 496 31.46 10.25 -17.75
C LEU A 496 31.20 9.64 -16.38
N TYR A 497 30.29 10.22 -15.60
CA TYR A 497 29.83 9.70 -14.32
C TYR A 497 28.61 8.81 -14.55
N VAL A 498 28.55 7.68 -13.85
CA VAL A 498 27.49 6.67 -14.02
C VAL A 498 26.98 6.24 -12.66
N LEU A 499 25.68 6.33 -12.45
CA LEU A 499 24.98 5.85 -11.27
C LEU A 499 24.21 4.57 -11.61
N ASP A 500 24.68 3.45 -11.09
CA ASP A 500 24.08 2.14 -11.28
C ASP A 500 23.12 1.80 -10.11
N TYR A 501 21.94 1.27 -10.43
CA TYR A 501 20.93 0.84 -9.45
C TYR A 501 21.20 -0.56 -8.89
N GLY A 502 21.80 -1.46 -9.67
CA GLY A 502 22.12 -2.84 -9.29
C GLY A 502 20.92 -3.78 -9.10
N ASP A 503 21.19 -5.06 -8.82
CA ASP A 503 20.19 -6.11 -8.66
C ASP A 503 19.44 -6.02 -7.32
N GLY A 504 18.14 -5.78 -7.39
CA GLY A 504 17.23 -5.80 -6.25
C GLY A 504 16.17 -4.70 -6.35
N PHE A 505 15.28 -4.68 -5.36
CA PHE A 505 14.07 -3.87 -5.45
C PHE A 505 13.94 -2.94 -4.23
N PHE A 506 13.60 -1.68 -4.48
CA PHE A 506 13.09 -0.73 -3.47
C PHE A 506 14.02 -0.46 -2.27
N ARG A 507 15.32 -0.75 -2.41
CA ARG A 507 16.29 -0.70 -1.33
C ARG A 507 17.67 -0.32 -1.84
N ALA A 508 18.60 -0.16 -0.92
CA ALA A 508 20.01 -0.02 -1.28
C ALA A 508 20.56 -1.37 -1.72
N ASN A 509 20.84 -1.52 -3.01
CA ASN A 509 21.37 -2.77 -3.54
C ASN A 509 22.89 -2.87 -3.30
N PRO A 510 23.43 -4.04 -2.92
CA PRO A 510 24.86 -4.18 -2.60
C PRO A 510 25.82 -3.96 -3.78
N ASP A 511 25.33 -4.16 -5.00
CA ASP A 511 26.00 -3.98 -6.29
C ASP A 511 25.80 -2.59 -6.90
N ALA A 512 24.77 -1.84 -6.49
CA ALA A 512 24.59 -0.43 -6.80
C ALA A 512 25.87 0.37 -6.54
N GLY A 513 26.08 1.45 -7.31
CA GLY A 513 27.26 2.27 -7.11
C GLY A 513 27.31 3.51 -7.98
N LEU A 514 28.15 4.45 -7.57
CA LEU A 514 28.52 5.61 -8.37
C LEU A 514 29.94 5.38 -8.90
N TYR A 515 30.09 5.59 -10.20
CA TYR A 515 31.32 5.35 -10.94
C TYR A 515 31.70 6.56 -11.79
N ARG A 516 32.97 6.61 -12.18
CA ARG A 516 33.49 7.53 -13.19
C ARG A 516 34.22 6.75 -14.26
N ILE A 517 33.93 7.04 -15.52
CA ILE A 517 34.59 6.48 -16.68
C ILE A 517 35.57 7.52 -17.23
N ASP A 518 36.84 7.17 -17.22
CA ASP A 518 37.94 7.99 -17.71
C ASP A 518 38.48 7.43 -19.04
N TYR A 519 38.87 8.31 -19.96
CA TYR A 519 39.71 7.94 -21.10
C TYR A 519 41.18 8.11 -20.71
N THR A 520 41.88 6.99 -20.51
CA THR A 520 43.22 6.97 -19.93
C THR A 520 44.12 6.00 -20.70
N PRO A 521 44.58 6.36 -21.92
CA PRO A 521 45.44 5.48 -22.71
C PRO A 521 46.75 5.21 -21.97
N GLY A 522 47.05 3.94 -21.71
CA GLY A 522 48.16 3.50 -20.89
C GLY A 522 47.73 2.98 -19.52
N ASN A 523 48.47 3.37 -18.47
CA ASN A 523 48.37 2.79 -17.13
C ASN A 523 47.01 2.99 -16.47
N LYS A 524 46.36 1.90 -16.04
CA LYS A 524 45.06 1.94 -15.38
C LYS A 524 45.15 2.17 -13.88
N THR A 525 44.06 2.69 -13.34
CA THR A 525 43.92 2.92 -11.90
C THR A 525 43.75 1.57 -11.24
N PRO A 526 44.56 1.24 -10.23
CA PRO A 526 44.32 0.04 -9.45
C PRO A 526 42.91 0.04 -8.87
N GLN A 527 42.22 -1.08 -8.98
CA GLN A 527 40.92 -1.26 -8.36
C GLN A 527 41.12 -1.69 -6.91
N ALA A 528 41.05 -0.71 -6.01
CA ALA A 528 41.10 -0.94 -4.58
C ALA A 528 39.84 -1.66 -4.10
N LYS A 529 39.99 -2.79 -3.40
CA LYS A 529 38.89 -3.52 -2.77
C LYS A 529 39.21 -3.79 -1.30
N ILE A 530 38.26 -3.50 -0.40
CA ILE A 530 38.37 -3.78 1.03
C ILE A 530 37.46 -4.96 1.38
N THR A 531 38.03 -5.95 2.05
CA THR A 531 37.27 -6.92 2.85
C THR A 531 37.56 -6.66 4.32
N ALA A 532 36.51 -6.50 5.14
CA ALA A 532 36.61 -6.43 6.58
C ALA A 532 35.90 -7.66 7.20
N ASP A 533 36.51 -8.29 8.19
CA ASP A 533 35.92 -9.47 8.86
C ASP A 533 34.63 -9.12 9.64
N ARG A 534 34.51 -7.86 10.05
CA ARG A 534 33.31 -7.26 10.65
C ARG A 534 33.30 -5.76 10.36
N ARG A 535 32.11 -5.20 10.15
CA ARG A 535 31.90 -3.76 9.94
C ARG A 535 31.19 -3.07 11.09
N SER A 536 30.70 -3.86 12.06
CA SER A 536 30.05 -3.30 13.23
C SER A 536 30.19 -4.18 14.48
N SER A 537 29.94 -3.59 15.63
CA SER A 537 29.76 -4.26 16.91
C SER A 537 28.88 -3.45 17.85
N SER A 538 28.30 -4.10 18.85
CA SER A 538 27.52 -3.46 19.92
C SER A 538 28.36 -2.76 20.97
N ASP A 539 29.61 -3.20 21.12
CA ASP A 539 30.50 -2.76 22.17
C ASP A 539 31.83 -2.26 21.60
N ALA A 540 32.44 -1.32 22.33
CA ALA A 540 33.85 -0.97 22.19
C ALA A 540 34.71 -1.77 23.20
N PRO A 541 35.95 -2.14 22.86
CA PRO A 541 36.62 -1.87 21.58
C PRO A 541 36.23 -2.87 20.48
N LEU A 542 36.23 -2.41 19.23
CA LEU A 542 36.11 -3.26 18.03
C LEU A 542 37.47 -3.42 17.36
N THR A 543 38.01 -4.63 17.35
CA THR A 543 39.16 -4.97 16.49
C THR A 543 38.67 -5.53 15.17
N VAL A 544 39.07 -4.88 14.07
CA VAL A 544 38.75 -5.28 12.70
C VAL A 544 40.01 -5.79 12.02
N ALA A 545 39.89 -6.89 11.28
CA ALA A 545 40.89 -7.38 10.35
C ALA A 545 40.49 -6.97 8.93
N PHE A 546 41.39 -6.27 8.25
CA PHE A 546 41.21 -5.77 6.89
C PHE A 546 42.09 -6.55 5.92
N SER A 547 41.55 -6.78 4.72
CA SER A 547 42.27 -7.38 3.59
C SER A 547 42.02 -6.59 2.32
N ALA A 548 43.09 -6.34 1.57
CA ALA A 548 43.11 -5.79 0.24
C ALA A 548 43.43 -6.85 -0.83
N GLU A 549 43.41 -8.15 -0.49
CA GLU A 549 43.78 -9.26 -1.39
C GLU A 549 42.96 -9.28 -2.69
N SER A 550 41.73 -8.78 -2.66
CA SER A 550 40.86 -8.70 -3.84
C SER A 550 41.14 -7.47 -4.71
N SER A 551 42.08 -6.61 -4.33
CA SER A 551 42.47 -5.47 -5.16
C SER A 551 43.26 -5.95 -6.37
N THR A 552 42.99 -5.35 -7.52
CA THR A 552 43.56 -5.76 -8.79
C THR A 552 44.08 -4.56 -9.57
N ASP A 553 44.96 -4.83 -10.52
CA ASP A 553 45.46 -3.86 -11.48
C ASP A 553 45.45 -4.52 -12.86
N ALA A 554 45.11 -3.78 -13.90
CA ALA A 554 45.05 -4.33 -15.25
C ALA A 554 46.47 -4.69 -15.74
N GLU A 555 47.45 -3.91 -15.31
CA GLU A 555 48.86 -4.12 -15.60
C GLU A 555 49.53 -5.11 -14.63
N PRO A 556 50.49 -5.92 -15.12
CA PRO A 556 51.29 -6.76 -14.24
C PRO A 556 52.25 -5.88 -13.42
N GLY A 557 52.14 -5.93 -12.10
CA GLY A 557 52.98 -5.10 -11.23
C GLY A 557 52.89 -5.50 -9.76
N THR A 558 53.78 -4.93 -8.95
CA THR A 558 53.65 -4.99 -7.49
C THR A 558 52.80 -3.81 -7.05
N LEU A 559 51.70 -4.11 -6.35
CA LEU A 559 50.85 -3.09 -5.73
C LEU A 559 51.36 -2.76 -4.32
N THR A 560 51.19 -1.51 -3.94
CA THR A 560 51.42 -1.01 -2.57
C THR A 560 50.10 -0.59 -1.96
N TYR A 561 49.97 -0.78 -0.64
CA TYR A 561 48.70 -0.66 0.08
C TYR A 561 48.91 0.22 1.29
N GLU A 562 48.10 1.25 1.42
CA GLU A 562 48.10 2.19 2.54
C GLU A 562 46.69 2.26 3.14
N TRP A 563 46.58 2.18 4.47
CA TRP A 563 45.32 2.18 5.21
C TRP A 563 45.21 3.42 6.10
N ASP A 564 44.09 4.12 6.02
CA ASP A 564 43.66 5.21 6.91
C ASP A 564 42.39 4.72 7.63
N PHE A 565 42.42 4.55 8.95
CA PHE A 565 41.33 3.88 9.65
C PHE A 565 40.23 4.82 10.16
N ASP A 566 40.48 6.12 10.23
CA ASP A 566 39.53 7.10 10.75
C ASP A 566 39.07 8.13 9.69
N GLY A 567 39.61 8.04 8.48
CA GLY A 567 39.26 8.90 7.35
C GLY A 567 39.84 10.31 7.48
N ASN A 568 40.82 10.52 8.37
CA ASN A 568 41.33 11.85 8.68
C ASN A 568 42.32 12.40 7.62
N GLY A 569 42.73 11.58 6.64
CA GLY A 569 43.77 11.96 5.66
C GLY A 569 45.13 11.30 5.87
N THR A 570 45.35 10.68 7.03
CA THR A 570 46.63 10.07 7.44
C THR A 570 46.56 8.57 7.27
N PHE A 571 47.52 8.00 6.55
CA PHE A 571 47.63 6.54 6.40
C PHE A 571 48.44 5.95 7.56
N ASP A 572 47.75 5.23 8.43
CA ASP A 572 48.25 4.67 9.69
C ASP A 572 49.02 3.36 9.51
N ALA A 573 48.72 2.59 8.46
CA ALA A 573 49.30 1.27 8.22
C ALA A 573 49.54 0.99 6.73
N THR A 574 50.37 -0.02 6.47
CA THR A 574 50.67 -0.49 5.11
C THR A 574 50.62 -2.02 5.03
N GLY A 575 50.29 -2.54 3.85
CA GLY A 575 50.32 -3.98 3.55
C GLY A 575 48.98 -4.51 3.04
N VAL A 576 49.03 -5.68 2.39
CA VAL A 576 47.83 -6.33 1.83
C VAL A 576 46.80 -6.64 2.91
N THR A 577 47.25 -6.99 4.12
CA THR A 577 46.40 -7.15 5.30
C THR A 577 46.80 -6.16 6.37
N ALA A 578 45.83 -5.71 7.15
CA ALA A 578 46.03 -4.83 8.29
C ALA A 578 45.02 -5.13 9.40
N SER A 579 45.27 -4.63 10.60
CA SER A 579 44.30 -4.71 11.69
C SER A 579 44.31 -3.42 12.49
N HIS A 580 43.12 -2.97 12.88
CA HIS A 580 42.92 -1.77 13.67
C HIS A 580 41.92 -2.02 14.79
N THR A 581 42.14 -1.37 15.94
CA THR A 581 41.24 -1.44 17.10
C THR A 581 40.63 -0.06 17.36
N TYR A 582 39.34 0.04 17.07
CA TYR A 582 38.52 1.21 17.40
C TYR A 582 38.14 1.15 18.88
N ALA A 583 38.71 2.02 19.69
CA ALA A 583 38.63 1.94 21.15
C ALA A 583 37.37 2.58 21.75
N GLU A 584 36.71 3.46 21.00
CA GLU A 584 35.56 4.24 21.44
C GLU A 584 34.33 3.93 20.59
N LEU A 585 33.16 4.29 21.12
CA LEU A 585 31.91 4.22 20.38
C LEU A 585 31.90 5.31 19.31
N GLY A 586 31.46 4.99 18.10
CA GLY A 586 31.39 5.94 16.99
C GLY A 586 31.30 5.29 15.62
N GLN A 587 31.09 6.12 14.60
CA GLN A 587 31.23 5.75 13.19
C GLN A 587 32.60 6.24 12.69
N TYR A 588 33.32 5.34 12.05
CA TYR A 588 34.64 5.56 11.47
C TYR A 588 34.61 5.19 9.99
N VAL A 589 35.47 5.81 9.19
CA VAL A 589 35.60 5.47 7.77
C VAL A 589 37.00 4.92 7.52
N ALA A 590 37.08 3.60 7.33
CA ALA A 590 38.32 2.96 6.92
C ALA A 590 38.50 3.14 5.41
N ARG A 591 39.66 3.65 5.01
CA ARG A 591 40.02 3.92 3.63
C ARG A 591 41.27 3.16 3.24
N LEU A 592 41.23 2.57 2.05
CA LEU A 592 42.36 1.91 1.42
C LEU A 592 42.79 2.73 0.20
N ARG A 593 44.10 2.95 0.09
CA ARG A 593 44.76 3.35 -1.14
C ARG A 593 45.58 2.20 -1.68
N VAL A 594 45.37 1.87 -2.95
CA VAL A 594 46.18 0.90 -3.68
C VAL A 594 46.91 1.63 -4.79
N THR A 595 48.24 1.57 -4.78
CA THR A 595 49.10 2.28 -5.74
C THR A 595 49.94 1.28 -6.52
N ASP A 596 49.98 1.42 -7.84
CA ASP A 596 50.80 0.61 -8.73
C ASP A 596 52.27 1.04 -8.77
N ALA A 597 53.08 0.32 -9.56
CA ALA A 597 54.50 0.58 -9.72
C ALA A 597 54.82 1.87 -10.50
N GLN A 598 53.82 2.46 -11.17
CA GLN A 598 53.91 3.65 -12.02
C GLN A 598 53.40 4.90 -11.30
N GLY A 599 52.82 4.73 -10.10
CA GLY A 599 52.39 5.78 -9.18
C GLY A 599 50.92 6.15 -9.28
N LYS A 600 50.10 5.47 -10.10
CA LYS A 600 48.66 5.68 -10.13
C LYS A 600 48.02 4.92 -8.96
N PHE A 601 46.93 5.45 -8.43
CA PHE A 601 46.29 4.86 -7.26
C PHE A 601 44.77 4.91 -7.33
N GLY A 602 44.13 3.86 -6.80
CA GLY A 602 42.70 3.82 -6.53
C GLY A 602 42.41 3.98 -5.04
N LEU A 603 41.23 4.50 -4.74
CA LEU A 603 40.71 4.64 -3.38
C LEU A 603 39.41 3.83 -3.24
N THR A 604 39.20 3.28 -2.06
CA THR A 604 37.89 2.76 -1.65
C THR A 604 37.73 2.93 -0.14
N THR A 605 36.49 3.00 0.32
CA THR A 605 36.15 3.23 1.73
C THR A 605 35.14 2.20 2.23
N THR A 606 35.15 1.96 3.53
CA THR A 606 34.11 1.20 4.21
C THR A 606 33.83 1.83 5.57
N GLU A 607 32.55 1.97 5.91
CA GLU A 607 32.14 2.47 7.22
C GLU A 607 32.28 1.36 8.27
N ILE A 608 32.83 1.72 9.43
CA ILE A 608 32.93 0.88 10.62
C ILE A 608 32.13 1.53 11.74
N THR A 609 31.14 0.81 12.27
CA THR A 609 30.28 1.29 13.35
C THR A 609 30.56 0.55 14.66
N VAL A 610 31.04 1.27 15.68
CA VAL A 610 31.31 0.69 17.00
C VAL A 610 30.29 1.19 18.00
N GLY A 611 29.42 0.31 18.45
CA GLY A 611 28.36 0.61 19.41
C GLY A 611 26.95 0.36 18.91
N ASN A 612 26.75 -0.06 17.65
CA ASN A 612 25.45 -0.43 17.10
C ASN A 612 25.63 -1.47 15.98
N THR A 613 24.77 -2.48 15.92
CA THR A 613 24.73 -3.46 14.81
C THR A 613 23.44 -3.32 14.02
N ALA A 614 23.44 -3.75 12.76
CA ALA A 614 22.20 -3.75 11.98
C ALA A 614 21.28 -4.88 12.47
N PRO A 615 19.97 -4.62 12.60
CA PRO A 615 19.02 -5.63 13.05
C PRO A 615 18.87 -6.75 12.02
N GLU A 616 18.76 -8.00 12.46
CA GLU A 616 18.42 -9.13 11.60
C GLU A 616 16.90 -9.18 11.40
N VAL A 617 16.46 -8.87 10.18
CA VAL A 617 15.04 -8.94 9.78
C VAL A 617 14.78 -10.30 9.14
N THR A 618 13.72 -10.99 9.57
CA THR A 618 13.32 -12.28 8.99
C THR A 618 11.84 -12.30 8.69
N ILE A 619 11.49 -12.64 7.44
CA ILE A 619 10.12 -12.97 7.04
C ILE A 619 9.89 -14.43 7.42
N GLN A 620 9.14 -14.66 8.51
CA GLN A 620 8.87 -16.01 9.03
C GLN A 620 7.82 -16.76 8.19
N THR A 621 6.86 -16.02 7.64
CA THR A 621 5.85 -16.50 6.69
C THR A 621 5.42 -15.33 5.81
N PRO A 622 5.08 -15.57 4.53
CA PRO A 622 5.30 -16.81 3.78
C PRO A 622 6.80 -17.09 3.54
N GLY A 623 7.15 -18.27 3.04
CA GLY A 623 8.52 -18.56 2.61
C GLY A 623 8.80 -18.06 1.19
N ASN A 624 10.06 -17.74 0.91
CA ASN A 624 10.52 -17.20 -0.39
C ASN A 624 10.23 -18.15 -1.55
N GLY A 625 9.69 -17.66 -2.66
CA GLY A 625 9.22 -18.45 -3.80
C GLY A 625 7.84 -19.09 -3.61
N GLY A 626 7.08 -18.63 -2.60
CA GLY A 626 5.74 -19.15 -2.32
C GLY A 626 4.75 -18.78 -3.42
N PHE A 627 3.81 -19.67 -3.73
CA PHE A 627 2.85 -19.47 -4.82
C PHE A 627 1.61 -18.67 -4.40
N ILE A 628 1.11 -17.81 -5.29
CA ILE A 628 -0.10 -16.98 -5.13
C ILE A 628 -1.00 -17.05 -6.37
N ASP A 629 -2.29 -16.78 -6.19
CA ASP A 629 -3.12 -16.21 -7.24
C ASP A 629 -3.18 -14.68 -7.07
N TRP A 630 -3.25 -13.96 -8.19
CA TRP A 630 -3.46 -12.51 -8.18
C TRP A 630 -4.87 -12.17 -7.64
N GLY A 631 -4.93 -11.27 -6.65
CA GLY A 631 -6.14 -10.96 -5.89
C GLY A 631 -6.21 -11.63 -4.51
N ASP A 632 -5.29 -12.55 -4.21
CA ASP A 632 -5.15 -13.15 -2.88
C ASP A 632 -4.73 -12.14 -1.81
N VAL A 633 -4.99 -12.49 -0.56
CA VAL A 633 -4.31 -11.88 0.59
C VAL A 633 -3.32 -12.87 1.15
N VAL A 634 -2.05 -12.48 1.22
CA VAL A 634 -0.93 -13.32 1.68
C VAL A 634 -0.59 -12.98 3.13
N PRO A 635 -0.87 -13.87 4.11
CA PRO A 635 -0.55 -13.61 5.51
C PRO A 635 0.95 -13.54 5.74
N PHE A 636 1.39 -12.53 6.49
CA PHE A 636 2.80 -12.36 6.83
C PHE A 636 3.06 -12.30 8.33
N ARG A 637 4.27 -12.70 8.69
CA ARG A 637 4.84 -12.52 10.03
C ARG A 637 6.32 -12.21 9.92
N ILE A 638 6.73 -11.14 10.58
CA ILE A 638 8.08 -10.62 10.58
C ILE A 638 8.64 -10.73 11.99
N ALA A 639 9.86 -11.21 12.10
CA ALA A 639 10.66 -11.13 13.30
C ALA A 639 11.84 -10.19 13.06
N VAL A 640 12.28 -9.55 14.13
CA VAL A 640 13.50 -8.74 14.17
C VAL A 640 14.26 -9.16 15.40
N SER A 641 15.54 -9.44 15.24
CA SER A 641 16.49 -9.62 16.34
C SER A 641 17.55 -8.54 16.23
N ASP A 642 17.89 -7.93 17.35
CA ASP A 642 18.89 -6.88 17.41
C ASP A 642 19.68 -7.03 18.71
N ALA A 643 21.00 -6.81 18.66
CA ALA A 643 21.84 -7.03 19.83
C ALA A 643 21.59 -5.97 20.91
N GLU A 644 21.27 -4.74 20.51
CA GLU A 644 21.03 -3.59 21.37
C GLU A 644 19.56 -3.47 21.82
N ASP A 645 18.62 -3.76 20.92
CA ASP A 645 17.16 -3.60 21.12
C ASP A 645 16.44 -4.92 21.50
N GLY A 646 17.08 -6.08 21.31
CA GLY A 646 16.53 -7.41 21.59
C GLY A 646 15.55 -7.95 20.53
N ASP A 647 14.90 -9.08 20.83
CA ASP A 647 14.06 -9.83 19.85
C ASP A 647 12.61 -9.35 19.75
N THR A 648 12.29 -8.18 20.32
CA THR A 648 10.92 -7.63 20.32
C THR A 648 10.87 -6.34 19.51
N PRO A 649 10.56 -6.43 18.19
CA PRO A 649 10.49 -5.25 17.35
C PRO A 649 9.42 -4.26 17.81
N VAL A 650 9.70 -2.98 17.62
CA VAL A 650 8.66 -1.95 17.59
C VAL A 650 7.92 -2.06 16.26
N CYS A 651 6.81 -2.80 16.21
CA CYS A 651 6.16 -3.15 14.94
C CYS A 651 5.77 -1.98 14.04
N SER A 652 5.54 -0.78 14.59
CA SER A 652 5.29 0.43 13.79
C SER A 652 6.52 0.92 13.01
N ARG A 653 7.71 0.39 13.28
CA ARG A 653 8.96 0.68 12.57
C ARG A 653 9.33 -0.36 11.53
N VAL A 654 8.71 -1.54 11.58
CA VAL A 654 8.80 -2.50 10.49
C VAL A 654 8.04 -1.90 9.31
N GLN A 655 8.77 -1.54 8.26
CA GLN A 655 8.22 -1.05 7.00
C GLN A 655 8.23 -2.20 6.01
N TRP A 656 7.19 -2.31 5.21
CA TRP A 656 7.14 -3.27 4.13
C TRP A 656 6.59 -2.63 2.86
N THR A 657 7.10 -3.09 1.73
CA THR A 657 6.68 -2.71 0.38
C THR A 657 6.35 -3.98 -0.37
N PHE A 658 5.12 -4.11 -0.84
CA PHE A 658 4.75 -5.09 -1.87
C PHE A 658 4.85 -4.40 -3.23
N GLY A 659 5.60 -5.00 -4.13
CA GLY A 659 5.74 -4.60 -5.52
C GLY A 659 5.31 -5.69 -6.48
N LEU A 660 5.03 -5.29 -7.70
CA LEU A 660 4.83 -6.18 -8.84
C LEU A 660 6.13 -6.18 -9.64
N GLY A 661 6.80 -7.32 -9.63
CA GLY A 661 7.89 -7.61 -10.55
C GLY A 661 7.34 -7.99 -11.91
N HIS A 662 8.06 -7.58 -12.95
CA HIS A 662 7.91 -8.13 -14.28
C HIS A 662 9.26 -8.17 -14.98
N ASP A 663 9.52 -9.28 -15.67
CA ASP A 663 10.79 -9.64 -16.27
C ASP A 663 11.97 -9.51 -15.29
N VAL A 664 12.72 -8.41 -15.37
CA VAL A 664 13.94 -8.19 -14.59
C VAL A 664 13.84 -7.04 -13.59
N HIS A 665 12.76 -6.27 -13.59
CA HIS A 665 12.55 -5.16 -12.64
C HIS A 665 11.24 -5.28 -11.87
N ALA A 666 10.99 -4.35 -10.96
CA ALA A 666 9.73 -4.31 -10.23
C ALA A 666 9.28 -2.88 -9.95
N HIS A 667 7.97 -2.68 -9.89
CA HIS A 667 7.36 -1.43 -9.46
C HIS A 667 6.77 -1.57 -8.05
N PRO A 668 7.02 -0.62 -7.14
CA PRO A 668 6.40 -0.67 -5.83
C PRO A 668 4.90 -0.36 -5.97
N LEU A 669 4.04 -1.13 -5.32
CA LEU A 669 2.58 -0.93 -5.39
C LEU A 669 2.04 -0.42 -4.07
N THR A 670 2.16 -1.23 -3.02
CA THR A 670 1.62 -0.90 -1.70
C THR A 670 2.73 -0.89 -0.67
N THR A 671 2.64 0.07 0.24
CA THR A 671 3.54 0.18 1.38
C THR A 671 2.74 0.15 2.68
N GLY A 672 3.36 -0.32 3.75
CA GLY A 672 2.74 -0.30 5.07
C GLY A 672 3.72 -0.57 6.19
N THR A 673 3.18 -0.70 7.39
CA THR A 673 3.96 -0.98 8.60
C THR A 673 3.33 -2.09 9.43
N GLY A 674 4.14 -2.81 10.22
CA GLY A 674 3.65 -3.84 11.15
C GLY A 674 4.44 -5.14 11.05
N CYS A 675 4.45 -5.93 12.13
CA CYS A 675 5.11 -7.23 12.16
C CYS A 675 4.23 -8.40 11.67
N SER A 676 2.95 -8.17 11.45
CA SER A 676 2.02 -9.20 10.98
C SER A 676 0.81 -8.58 10.31
N GLY A 677 0.20 -9.30 9.37
CA GLY A 677 -0.99 -8.86 8.64
C GLY A 677 -1.18 -9.69 7.39
N GLY A 678 -1.78 -9.10 6.35
CA GLY A 678 -1.89 -9.71 5.03
C GLY A 678 -1.52 -8.70 3.95
N TRP A 679 -0.69 -9.11 2.98
CA TRP A 679 -0.43 -8.35 1.76
C TRP A 679 -1.49 -8.68 0.73
N ALA A 680 -2.25 -7.69 0.27
CA ALA A 680 -3.21 -7.88 -0.82
C ALA A 680 -2.47 -7.82 -2.15
N THR A 681 -2.58 -8.87 -2.97
CA THR A 681 -1.99 -8.91 -4.31
C THR A 681 -2.94 -8.26 -5.31
N PRO A 682 -2.45 -7.48 -6.29
CA PRO A 682 -3.27 -6.83 -7.30
C PRO A 682 -3.93 -7.85 -8.22
N ALA A 683 -5.27 -7.89 -8.26
CA ALA A 683 -6.02 -8.78 -9.15
C ALA A 683 -5.85 -8.42 -10.65
N ASP A 684 -5.34 -7.24 -10.95
CA ASP A 684 -5.09 -6.69 -12.28
C ASP A 684 -3.64 -6.83 -12.74
N ALA A 685 -2.73 -7.42 -11.95
CA ALA A 685 -1.37 -7.71 -12.39
C ALA A 685 -1.28 -8.46 -13.74
N PRO A 686 -2.15 -9.45 -14.06
CA PRO A 686 -2.15 -10.09 -15.39
C PRO A 686 -2.41 -9.16 -16.58
N GLN A 687 -2.73 -7.89 -16.34
CA GLN A 687 -2.99 -6.92 -17.40
C GLN A 687 -1.77 -6.11 -17.80
N HIS A 688 -0.61 -6.39 -17.21
CA HIS A 688 0.68 -5.93 -17.74
C HIS A 688 0.92 -6.50 -19.14
N GLY A 689 0.54 -7.74 -19.41
CA GLY A 689 0.61 -8.32 -20.74
C GLY A 689 0.61 -9.83 -20.60
N GLU A 690 0.29 -10.56 -21.67
CA GLU A 690 0.32 -12.03 -21.63
C GLU A 690 1.74 -12.59 -21.76
N THR A 691 2.66 -11.79 -22.30
CA THR A 691 4.08 -12.07 -22.51
C THR A 691 4.96 -11.78 -21.30
N GLU A 692 4.50 -10.91 -20.40
CA GLU A 692 5.34 -10.42 -19.29
C GLU A 692 5.52 -11.49 -18.20
N ASN A 693 6.75 -11.66 -17.71
CA ASN A 693 7.03 -12.54 -16.57
C ASN A 693 6.67 -11.85 -15.25
N ILE A 694 5.39 -11.89 -14.85
CA ILE A 694 4.93 -11.20 -13.64
C ILE A 694 5.14 -12.00 -12.34
N PHE A 695 5.60 -11.34 -11.27
CA PHE A 695 5.77 -11.94 -9.93
C PHE A 695 5.57 -10.92 -8.80
N GLY A 696 5.32 -11.40 -7.58
CA GLY A 696 5.22 -10.54 -6.40
C GLY A 696 6.59 -10.35 -5.75
N VAL A 697 6.93 -9.11 -5.39
CA VAL A 697 8.14 -8.79 -4.62
C VAL A 697 7.72 -8.18 -3.29
N VAL A 698 8.33 -8.61 -2.19
CA VAL A 698 8.16 -7.97 -0.90
C VAL A 698 9.51 -7.62 -0.29
N VAL A 699 9.67 -6.36 0.06
CA VAL A 699 10.84 -5.85 0.77
C VAL A 699 10.38 -5.38 2.15
N VAL A 700 11.00 -5.91 3.19
CA VAL A 700 10.75 -5.54 4.59
C VAL A 700 12.01 -4.91 5.13
N SER A 701 11.88 -3.76 5.80
CA SER A 701 13.00 -3.10 6.45
C SER A 701 12.66 -2.68 7.89
N TYR A 702 13.66 -2.61 8.74
CA TYR A 702 13.56 -2.15 10.12
C TYR A 702 14.79 -1.34 10.48
N ARG A 703 14.59 -0.12 10.96
CA ARG A 703 15.65 0.70 11.54
C ARG A 703 15.57 0.63 13.06
N ASP A 704 16.68 0.26 13.69
CA ASP A 704 16.83 0.20 15.14
C ASP A 704 16.81 1.62 15.77
N ASN A 705 16.98 1.71 17.10
CA ASN A 705 17.05 3.00 17.81
C ASN A 705 18.38 3.75 17.64
N GLY A 706 19.40 3.11 17.09
CA GLY A 706 20.79 3.43 17.35
C GLY A 706 21.13 3.25 18.83
N HIS A 707 22.38 3.54 19.17
CA HIS A 707 22.86 3.38 20.54
C HIS A 707 23.95 4.39 20.88
N ALA A 708 23.87 4.99 22.07
CA ALA A 708 24.86 5.93 22.62
C ALA A 708 25.25 7.12 21.69
N GLY A 709 24.33 7.62 20.86
CA GLY A 709 24.57 8.74 19.94
C GLY A 709 25.02 8.32 18.54
N ILE A 710 25.15 7.02 18.30
CA ILE A 710 25.36 6.44 16.97
C ILE A 710 24.00 6.34 16.27
N PRO A 711 23.91 6.74 14.98
CA PRO A 711 22.68 6.61 14.20
C PRO A 711 22.19 5.16 14.13
N GLY A 712 20.87 5.00 14.02
CA GLY A 712 20.30 3.67 13.91
C GLY A 712 20.60 2.98 12.58
N ALA A 713 20.92 1.69 12.62
CA ALA A 713 21.23 0.90 11.45
C ALA A 713 19.96 0.29 10.84
N LEU A 714 20.01 0.04 9.53
CA LEU A 714 18.91 -0.54 8.77
C LEU A 714 19.20 -2.03 8.54
N GLY A 715 18.24 -2.87 8.90
CA GLY A 715 18.18 -4.26 8.46
C GLY A 715 17.02 -4.43 7.48
N ASP A 716 17.16 -5.37 6.54
CA ASP A 716 16.13 -5.69 5.58
C ASP A 716 16.06 -7.18 5.22
N ALA A 717 14.95 -7.57 4.62
CA ALA A 717 14.72 -8.89 4.05
C ALA A 717 13.84 -8.76 2.80
N THR A 718 14.13 -9.57 1.78
CA THR A 718 13.37 -9.62 0.54
C THR A 718 12.75 -11.01 0.33
N LEU A 719 11.59 -11.04 -0.31
CA LEU A 719 10.81 -12.23 -0.62
C LEU A 719 10.22 -12.09 -2.03
N ILE A 720 10.30 -13.15 -2.83
CA ILE A 720 9.59 -13.33 -4.09
C ILE A 720 8.37 -14.23 -3.86
N LEU A 721 7.26 -13.89 -4.50
CA LEU A 721 6.02 -14.67 -4.55
C LEU A 721 5.73 -14.99 -6.01
N ASN A 722 5.63 -16.27 -6.34
CA ASN A 722 5.43 -16.72 -7.71
C ASN A 722 3.93 -16.79 -8.02
N PRO A 723 3.47 -16.35 -9.21
CA PRO A 723 2.17 -16.77 -9.69
C PRO A 723 2.12 -18.31 -9.81
N LYS A 724 0.94 -18.90 -9.68
CA LYS A 724 0.78 -20.36 -9.88
C LYS A 724 1.10 -20.81 -11.30
N GLN A 725 0.94 -19.93 -12.29
CA GLN A 725 1.33 -20.16 -13.67
C GLN A 725 2.80 -19.75 -13.86
N LEU A 726 3.65 -20.68 -14.26
CA LEU A 726 5.03 -20.44 -14.67
C LEU A 726 5.20 -20.93 -16.12
N GLN A 727 5.48 -20.01 -17.04
CA GLN A 727 5.83 -20.32 -18.42
C GLN A 727 7.28 -20.78 -18.53
N ALA A 728 7.57 -21.67 -19.47
CA ALA A 728 8.84 -22.36 -19.58
C ALA A 728 10.00 -21.46 -20.02
N GLU A 729 9.69 -20.49 -20.88
CA GLU A 729 10.55 -19.42 -21.36
C GLU A 729 10.97 -18.46 -20.25
N HIS A 730 10.12 -18.26 -19.23
CA HIS A 730 10.40 -17.42 -18.07
C HIS A 730 11.24 -18.11 -16.99
N ALA A 731 11.93 -19.20 -17.33
CA ALA A 731 12.81 -19.87 -16.39
C ALA A 731 14.05 -19.02 -16.08
N ASP A 732 14.33 -18.79 -14.80
CA ASP A 732 15.47 -17.98 -14.31
C ASP A 732 16.84 -18.49 -14.80
N ALA A 733 16.94 -19.76 -15.20
CA ALA A 733 18.12 -20.30 -15.85
C ALA A 733 17.79 -21.53 -16.71
N SER A 734 18.57 -21.75 -17.76
CA SER A 734 18.45 -22.92 -18.61
C SER A 734 19.78 -23.44 -19.16
N SER A 735 19.78 -24.67 -19.67
CA SER A 735 20.95 -25.28 -20.33
C SER A 735 20.49 -26.27 -21.39
N GLY A 736 20.95 -26.07 -22.63
CA GLY A 736 20.77 -27.00 -23.76
C GLY A 736 19.43 -26.90 -24.48
N VAL A 737 18.50 -26.09 -23.97
CA VAL A 737 17.17 -25.89 -24.55
C VAL A 737 17.13 -24.71 -25.55
N THR A 738 16.04 -24.57 -26.27
CA THR A 738 15.83 -23.45 -27.20
C THR A 738 14.42 -22.87 -27.05
N GLU A 739 14.34 -21.57 -26.82
CA GLU A 739 13.11 -20.81 -26.87
C GLU A 739 12.68 -20.55 -28.32
N VAL A 740 11.40 -20.73 -28.61
CA VAL A 740 10.82 -20.52 -29.93
C VAL A 740 9.45 -19.85 -29.79
N GLU A 741 9.22 -18.79 -30.56
CA GLU A 741 7.90 -18.15 -30.69
C GLU A 741 6.83 -19.16 -31.17
N ASP A 742 5.68 -19.18 -30.50
CA ASP A 742 4.51 -19.99 -30.85
C ASP A 742 3.23 -19.27 -30.39
N GLU A 743 2.50 -18.65 -31.33
CA GLU A 743 1.23 -17.93 -31.06
C GLU A 743 0.15 -18.78 -30.37
N THR A 744 0.32 -20.11 -30.30
CA THR A 744 -0.63 -21.01 -29.64
C THR A 744 -0.21 -21.43 -28.23
N ALA A 745 1.02 -21.12 -27.81
CA ALA A 745 1.52 -21.32 -26.45
C ALA A 745 1.05 -20.19 -25.52
N SER A 746 1.16 -20.40 -24.21
CA SER A 746 1.03 -19.29 -23.26
C SER A 746 2.20 -18.32 -23.46
N ALA A 747 2.01 -17.02 -23.19
CA ALA A 747 3.02 -15.98 -23.41
C ALA A 747 3.66 -15.96 -24.82
N LEU A 748 3.04 -16.61 -25.80
CA LEU A 748 3.44 -16.66 -27.20
C LEU A 748 4.82 -17.30 -27.46
N ALA A 749 5.36 -18.07 -26.50
CA ALA A 749 6.63 -18.76 -26.64
C ALA A 749 6.60 -20.16 -25.99
N LYS A 750 7.62 -20.97 -26.30
CA LYS A 750 7.79 -22.30 -25.70
C LYS A 750 9.25 -22.72 -25.67
N ILE A 751 9.55 -23.69 -24.82
CA ILE A 751 10.84 -24.37 -24.78
C ILE A 751 10.82 -25.65 -25.62
N THR A 752 11.76 -25.76 -26.55
CA THR A 752 11.97 -26.91 -27.43
C THR A 752 13.38 -27.49 -27.26
N SER A 753 13.70 -28.53 -28.03
CA SER A 753 15.00 -29.21 -28.01
C SER A 753 15.39 -29.71 -26.62
N PHE A 754 14.41 -30.10 -25.81
CA PHE A 754 14.61 -30.47 -24.43
C PHE A 754 15.11 -31.92 -24.30
N ASP A 755 16.40 -32.14 -24.60
CA ASP A 755 17.04 -33.44 -24.72
C ASP A 755 17.52 -34.02 -23.36
N PRO A 756 17.91 -35.32 -23.31
CA PRO A 756 18.46 -35.90 -22.09
C PRO A 756 19.73 -35.18 -21.60
N GLY A 757 19.64 -34.58 -20.42
CA GLY A 757 20.74 -33.84 -19.78
C GLY A 757 20.51 -32.33 -19.72
N ASP A 758 19.57 -31.83 -20.52
CA ASP A 758 19.16 -30.44 -20.54
C ASP A 758 18.24 -30.12 -19.36
N TRP A 759 18.12 -28.84 -19.03
CA TRP A 759 17.26 -28.38 -17.94
C TRP A 759 16.82 -26.93 -18.10
N ILE A 760 15.70 -26.61 -17.46
CA ILE A 760 15.29 -25.27 -17.07
C ILE A 760 15.13 -25.21 -15.55
N ALA A 761 15.24 -24.04 -14.95
CA ALA A 761 15.15 -23.86 -13.51
C ALA A 761 14.43 -22.59 -13.10
N TYR A 762 13.67 -22.68 -12.00
CA TYR A 762 13.01 -21.54 -11.35
C TYR A 762 13.55 -21.37 -9.93
N ASP A 763 13.90 -20.15 -9.53
CA ASP A 763 14.52 -19.79 -8.26
C ASP A 763 14.14 -18.38 -7.82
N PRO A 764 13.50 -18.20 -6.64
CA PRO A 764 13.17 -19.20 -5.63
C PRO A 764 11.80 -19.85 -5.86
N VAL A 765 11.63 -21.07 -5.35
CA VAL A 765 10.35 -21.79 -5.27
C VAL A 765 10.09 -22.26 -3.84
N ASN A 766 8.83 -22.29 -3.41
CA ASN A 766 8.38 -22.90 -2.16
C ASN A 766 6.99 -23.50 -2.32
N PHE A 767 6.90 -24.82 -2.18
CA PHE A 767 5.67 -25.59 -2.41
C PHE A 767 4.68 -25.59 -1.22
N ALA A 768 4.83 -24.69 -0.24
CA ALA A 768 3.84 -24.56 0.83
C ALA A 768 2.43 -24.34 0.25
N GLY A 769 1.46 -25.17 0.66
CA GLY A 769 0.09 -25.13 0.17
C GLY A 769 -0.13 -25.69 -1.24
N ILE A 770 0.92 -26.12 -1.95
CA ILE A 770 0.82 -26.74 -3.27
C ILE A 770 0.63 -28.26 -3.15
N THR A 771 -0.30 -28.78 -3.94
CA THR A 771 -0.74 -30.19 -3.90
C THR A 771 -0.55 -30.92 -5.23
N GLY A 772 -0.42 -30.18 -6.32
CA GLY A 772 -0.29 -30.72 -7.67
C GLY A 772 0.27 -29.70 -8.63
N VAL A 773 0.54 -30.15 -9.86
CA VAL A 773 0.89 -29.30 -10.99
C VAL A 773 0.20 -29.82 -12.24
N THR A 774 -0.31 -28.90 -13.04
CA THR A 774 -0.86 -29.14 -14.35
C THR A 774 0.18 -28.66 -15.36
N THR A 775 0.73 -29.57 -16.15
CA THR A 775 1.78 -29.25 -17.13
C THR A 775 1.18 -29.21 -18.53
N ARG A 776 1.41 -28.12 -19.27
CA ARG A 776 1.06 -28.02 -20.68
C ARG A 776 2.30 -28.27 -21.53
N ALA A 777 2.24 -29.28 -22.39
CA ALA A 777 3.36 -29.73 -23.21
C ALA A 777 2.86 -30.46 -24.47
N SER A 778 3.74 -30.68 -25.44
CA SER A 778 3.45 -31.52 -26.62
C SER A 778 4.58 -32.52 -26.89
N GLY A 779 4.34 -33.51 -27.74
CA GLY A 779 5.32 -34.55 -28.07
C GLY A 779 5.13 -35.85 -27.29
N ALA A 780 6.23 -36.50 -26.90
CA ALA A 780 6.23 -37.78 -26.19
C ALA A 780 7.51 -37.91 -25.34
N GLY A 781 7.38 -37.95 -24.02
CA GLY A 781 8.54 -38.06 -23.15
C GLY A 781 8.20 -37.93 -21.67
N THR A 782 9.20 -37.64 -20.86
CA THR A 782 9.04 -37.52 -19.41
C THR A 782 9.82 -36.32 -18.90
N LEU A 783 9.12 -35.44 -18.17
CA LEU A 783 9.72 -34.35 -17.42
C LEU A 783 9.88 -34.78 -15.96
N SER A 784 11.03 -34.50 -15.37
CA SER A 784 11.39 -34.82 -13.99
C SER A 784 11.58 -33.54 -13.21
N LEU A 785 10.78 -33.37 -12.15
CA LEU A 785 10.89 -32.23 -11.23
C LEU A 785 11.89 -32.59 -10.13
N ARG A 786 12.95 -31.79 -10.01
CA ARG A 786 14.11 -32.03 -9.14
C ARG A 786 14.35 -30.80 -8.26
N TRP A 787 15.00 -31.02 -7.12
CA TRP A 787 15.19 -29.98 -6.10
C TRP A 787 16.67 -29.61 -5.93
N ASN A 788 16.97 -28.32 -6.01
CA ASN A 788 18.30 -27.69 -5.81
C ASN A 788 19.44 -28.16 -6.73
N SER A 789 19.26 -29.22 -7.51
CA SER A 789 20.24 -29.71 -8.46
C SER A 789 19.56 -30.46 -9.62
N PRO A 790 20.01 -30.26 -10.88
CA PRO A 790 19.48 -30.98 -12.03
C PRO A 790 19.81 -32.49 -11.98
N SER A 791 20.72 -32.91 -11.11
CA SER A 791 21.10 -34.32 -10.91
C SER A 791 20.48 -34.99 -9.68
N ALA A 792 19.74 -34.23 -8.84
CA ALA A 792 19.06 -34.79 -7.66
C ALA A 792 17.92 -35.72 -8.08
N GLU A 793 17.63 -36.78 -7.32
CA GLU A 793 16.47 -37.66 -7.59
C GLU A 793 15.17 -36.86 -7.73
N PRO A 794 14.30 -37.18 -8.71
CA PRO A 794 13.09 -36.42 -8.92
C PRO A 794 12.09 -36.68 -7.80
N PHE A 795 11.48 -35.61 -7.28
CA PHE A 795 10.41 -35.72 -6.30
C PHE A 795 9.04 -35.93 -6.97
N ALA A 796 8.94 -35.59 -8.25
CA ALA A 796 7.78 -35.85 -9.10
C ALA A 796 8.19 -36.05 -10.57
N THR A 797 7.33 -36.72 -11.33
CA THR A 797 7.58 -37.04 -12.74
C THR A 797 6.30 -36.86 -13.52
N VAL A 798 6.38 -36.10 -14.62
CA VAL A 798 5.28 -35.83 -15.54
C VAL A 798 5.52 -36.66 -16.81
N THR A 799 4.61 -37.59 -17.12
CA THR A 799 4.69 -38.38 -18.35
C THR A 799 3.82 -37.73 -19.43
N VAL A 800 4.45 -37.19 -20.47
CA VAL A 800 3.76 -36.58 -21.61
C VAL A 800 3.43 -37.69 -22.62
N PRO A 801 2.15 -38.01 -22.84
CA PRO A 801 1.77 -39.09 -23.74
C PRO A 801 2.00 -38.69 -25.21
N ALA A 802 2.34 -39.67 -26.04
CA ALA A 802 2.51 -39.42 -27.47
C ALA A 802 1.21 -38.88 -28.11
N GLY A 803 1.30 -37.72 -28.77
CA GLY A 803 0.21 -37.15 -29.55
C GLY A 803 0.60 -35.83 -30.23
N ASP A 804 -0.26 -35.37 -31.13
CA ASP A 804 -0.09 -34.11 -31.87
C ASP A 804 -0.72 -32.94 -31.09
N GLY A 805 -0.05 -31.78 -31.07
CA GLY A 805 -0.53 -30.56 -30.44
C GLY A 805 -0.43 -30.53 -28.92
N TRP A 806 -0.92 -29.44 -28.32
CA TRP A 806 -0.86 -29.21 -26.87
C TRP A 806 -1.68 -30.22 -26.07
N GLN A 807 -1.08 -30.70 -24.99
CA GLN A 807 -1.67 -31.61 -24.02
C GLN A 807 -1.49 -31.07 -22.62
N THR A 808 -2.42 -31.41 -21.74
CA THR A 808 -2.37 -31.03 -20.33
C THR A 808 -2.26 -32.29 -19.48
N VAL A 809 -1.27 -32.33 -18.59
CA VAL A 809 -0.98 -33.49 -17.72
C VAL A 809 -1.01 -33.06 -16.26
N ASP A 810 -1.95 -33.60 -15.49
CA ASP A 810 -2.04 -33.38 -14.05
C ASP A 810 -1.16 -34.36 -13.28
N THR A 811 -0.30 -33.83 -12.42
CA THR A 811 0.62 -34.60 -11.58
C THR A 811 0.47 -34.19 -10.11
N ALA A 812 0.18 -35.15 -9.23
CA ALA A 812 0.13 -34.92 -7.80
C ALA A 812 1.54 -34.75 -7.21
N LEU A 813 1.73 -33.76 -6.32
CA LEU A 813 3.02 -33.43 -5.71
C LEU A 813 3.11 -33.88 -4.24
N ALA A 814 2.76 -35.15 -3.96
CA ALA A 814 2.71 -35.69 -2.61
C ALA A 814 4.05 -35.75 -1.86
N GLY A 815 5.17 -35.60 -2.58
CA GLY A 815 6.54 -35.59 -2.04
C GLY A 815 7.27 -34.26 -2.26
N ALA A 816 6.54 -33.15 -2.46
CA ALA A 816 7.14 -31.85 -2.68
C ALA A 816 8.11 -31.47 -1.54
N PRO A 817 9.29 -30.91 -1.86
CA PRO A 817 10.23 -30.38 -0.87
C PRO A 817 9.61 -29.28 0.00
N THR A 818 10.11 -29.13 1.22
CA THR A 818 9.71 -28.06 2.14
C THR A 818 10.74 -26.94 2.15
N GLY A 819 10.30 -25.70 2.37
CA GLY A 819 11.18 -24.53 2.42
C GLY A 819 11.43 -23.96 1.03
N SER A 820 12.34 -22.99 0.97
CA SER A 820 12.70 -22.28 -0.25
C SER A 820 13.92 -22.91 -0.92
N GLY A 821 13.94 -22.90 -2.25
CA GLY A 821 15.06 -23.40 -3.05
C GLY A 821 14.74 -23.39 -4.54
N ARG A 822 15.56 -24.07 -5.33
CA ARG A 822 15.48 -24.02 -6.80
C ARG A 822 14.78 -25.26 -7.36
N LEU A 823 13.75 -25.06 -8.17
CA LEU A 823 13.10 -26.12 -8.94
C LEU A 823 13.87 -26.33 -10.25
N TYR A 824 14.38 -27.53 -10.48
CA TYR A 824 14.92 -27.94 -11.77
C TYR A 824 13.93 -28.84 -12.49
N VAL A 825 13.74 -28.61 -13.79
CA VAL A 825 13.02 -29.51 -14.69
C VAL A 825 14.04 -30.12 -15.64
N THR A 826 14.06 -31.44 -15.75
CA THR A 826 14.89 -32.17 -16.74
C THR A 826 14.00 -33.05 -17.61
N SER A 827 14.42 -33.33 -18.84
CA SER A 827 13.66 -34.15 -19.79
C SER A 827 14.38 -35.45 -20.18
N THR A 828 13.60 -36.42 -20.66
CA THR A 828 14.13 -37.61 -21.37
C THR A 828 14.23 -37.41 -22.89
N GLY A 829 14.04 -36.20 -23.39
CA GLY A 829 13.90 -35.91 -24.82
C GLY A 829 12.46 -36.02 -25.32
N GLY A 830 12.20 -35.34 -26.44
CA GLY A 830 10.96 -35.46 -27.22
C GLY A 830 9.75 -34.69 -26.67
N VAL A 831 9.97 -33.68 -25.83
CA VAL A 831 8.92 -32.84 -25.24
C VAL A 831 9.20 -31.38 -25.60
N ASP A 832 8.18 -30.71 -26.14
CA ASP A 832 8.12 -29.25 -26.17
C ASP A 832 7.27 -28.80 -24.97
N LEU A 833 7.79 -27.87 -24.17
CA LEU A 833 7.21 -27.45 -22.91
C LEU A 833 6.73 -26.00 -23.02
N ASP A 834 5.50 -25.76 -22.57
CA ASP A 834 4.85 -24.46 -22.56
C ASP A 834 4.78 -23.91 -21.15
N GLU A 835 4.05 -24.56 -20.24
CA GLU A 835 3.87 -24.02 -18.88
C GLU A 835 3.62 -25.07 -17.80
N PHE A 836 3.75 -24.61 -16.55
CA PHE A 836 3.28 -25.26 -15.34
C PHE A 836 2.23 -24.40 -14.64
N VAL A 837 1.08 -24.98 -14.31
CA VAL A 837 0.08 -24.35 -13.43
C VAL A 837 0.00 -25.16 -12.13
N PHE A 838 0.60 -24.63 -11.07
CA PHE A 838 0.60 -25.24 -9.74
C PHE A 838 -0.78 -25.15 -9.08
N GLN A 839 -1.15 -26.23 -8.38
CA GLN A 839 -2.49 -26.42 -7.82
C GLN A 839 -2.46 -26.43 -6.30
N GLY A 840 -3.46 -25.82 -5.65
CA GLY A 840 -3.60 -25.71 -4.20
C GLY A 840 -3.75 -24.27 -3.75
N ASP A 841 -3.82 -24.04 -2.44
CA ASP A 841 -4.03 -22.69 -1.88
C ASP A 841 -2.74 -21.85 -1.88
N GLY A 842 -1.58 -22.49 -2.03
CA GLY A 842 -0.30 -21.79 -1.98
C GLY A 842 -0.11 -21.04 -0.66
N THR A 843 0.16 -19.75 -0.75
CA THR A 843 0.36 -18.85 0.40
C THR A 843 -0.86 -17.99 0.74
N ALA A 844 -2.01 -18.21 0.07
CA ALA A 844 -3.23 -17.46 0.32
C ALA A 844 -3.75 -17.64 1.76
N ASP A 845 -4.42 -16.62 2.28
CA ASP A 845 -5.11 -16.70 3.55
C ASP A 845 -6.34 -17.61 3.48
N THR A 846 -6.29 -18.70 4.24
CA THR A 846 -7.39 -19.67 4.36
C THR A 846 -7.98 -19.71 5.78
N THR A 847 -7.54 -18.83 6.67
CA THR A 847 -7.95 -18.84 8.09
C THR A 847 -9.16 -17.94 8.31
N PRO A 848 -10.33 -18.48 8.72
CA PRO A 848 -11.48 -17.62 8.99
C PRO A 848 -11.37 -16.90 10.34
N PRO A 849 -12.01 -15.71 10.49
CA PRO A 849 -11.93 -14.95 11.73
C PRO A 849 -12.53 -15.67 12.93
N ALA A 850 -11.96 -15.44 14.10
CA ALA A 850 -12.61 -15.76 15.37
C ALA A 850 -13.53 -14.61 15.78
N VAL A 851 -14.84 -14.86 15.92
CA VAL A 851 -15.85 -13.83 16.24
C VAL A 851 -16.56 -14.09 17.57
N THR A 852 -16.83 -13.03 18.32
CA THR A 852 -17.61 -13.04 19.57
C THR A 852 -18.58 -11.86 19.61
N ALA A 853 -19.66 -11.97 20.38
CA ALA A 853 -20.55 -10.84 20.62
C ALA A 853 -20.88 -10.71 22.11
N THR A 854 -20.67 -9.51 22.65
CA THR A 854 -20.78 -9.23 24.09
C THR A 854 -21.92 -8.24 24.34
N PRO A 855 -22.98 -8.63 25.07
CA PRO A 855 -24.06 -7.71 25.42
C PRO A 855 -23.61 -6.77 26.55
N ASN A 856 -24.22 -5.59 26.60
CA ASN A 856 -24.16 -4.64 27.70
C ASN A 856 -25.59 -4.15 28.01
N PRO A 857 -26.12 -4.39 29.23
CA PRO A 857 -25.46 -5.06 30.37
C PRO A 857 -24.99 -6.48 30.07
N ALA A 858 -23.87 -6.91 30.66
CA ALA A 858 -23.28 -8.24 30.39
C ALA A 858 -24.13 -9.41 30.89
N GLN A 859 -25.06 -9.12 31.81
CA GLN A 859 -26.03 -10.08 32.33
C GLN A 859 -27.42 -9.43 32.37
N PRO A 860 -28.49 -10.23 32.19
CA PRO A 860 -29.86 -9.75 32.34
C PRO A 860 -30.07 -9.03 33.68
N ASN A 861 -30.55 -7.80 33.64
CA ASN A 861 -30.82 -6.96 34.82
C ASN A 861 -32.29 -7.05 35.30
N GLY A 862 -33.08 -7.94 34.69
CA GLY A 862 -34.40 -8.38 35.15
C GLY A 862 -34.40 -9.83 35.65
N ALA A 863 -35.58 -10.31 36.03
CA ALA A 863 -35.77 -11.69 36.46
C ALA A 863 -35.76 -12.67 35.27
N ASN A 864 -35.52 -13.96 35.55
CA ASN A 864 -35.65 -15.07 34.60
C ASN A 864 -34.88 -14.90 33.26
N GLY A 865 -33.76 -14.18 33.29
CA GLY A 865 -32.92 -13.96 32.12
C GLY A 865 -33.41 -12.86 31.17
N TRP A 866 -34.32 -11.99 31.62
CA TRP A 866 -34.79 -10.82 30.86
C TRP A 866 -33.98 -9.56 31.18
N TYR A 867 -33.77 -8.73 30.17
CA TYR A 867 -33.29 -7.36 30.33
C TYR A 867 -34.48 -6.42 30.49
N THR A 868 -34.32 -5.45 31.39
CA THR A 868 -35.33 -4.44 31.72
C THR A 868 -35.12 -3.10 31.03
N GLY A 869 -34.20 -3.04 30.06
CA GLY A 869 -33.89 -1.87 29.25
C GLY A 869 -33.31 -2.31 27.91
N ASP A 870 -32.89 -1.32 27.10
CA ASP A 870 -32.19 -1.60 25.85
C ASP A 870 -30.88 -2.34 26.12
N VAL A 871 -30.51 -3.23 25.19
CA VAL A 871 -29.26 -4.00 25.26
C VAL A 871 -28.38 -3.57 24.11
N THR A 872 -27.15 -3.15 24.39
CA THR A 872 -26.17 -2.85 23.34
C THR A 872 -25.25 -4.05 23.14
N LEU A 873 -24.93 -4.42 21.90
CA LEU A 873 -24.09 -5.56 21.53
C LEU A 873 -22.81 -5.07 20.86
N THR A 874 -21.66 -5.50 21.36
CA THR A 874 -20.37 -5.30 20.69
C THR A 874 -19.96 -6.62 20.04
N VAL A 875 -19.84 -6.65 18.71
CA VAL A 875 -19.32 -7.78 17.95
C VAL A 875 -17.81 -7.59 17.79
N SER A 876 -17.00 -8.46 18.35
CA SER A 876 -15.53 -8.41 18.26
C SER A 876 -15.02 -9.56 17.40
N ALA A 877 -13.95 -9.31 16.64
CA ALA A 877 -13.32 -10.34 15.83
C ALA A 877 -11.80 -10.11 15.73
N THR A 878 -11.06 -11.21 15.66
CA THR A 878 -9.60 -11.26 15.51
C THR A 878 -9.23 -12.29 14.44
N ASP A 879 -8.15 -12.02 13.71
CA ASP A 879 -7.63 -12.94 12.69
C ASP A 879 -6.10 -12.83 12.51
N ASN A 880 -5.52 -13.72 11.72
CA ASN A 880 -4.12 -13.65 11.24
C ASN A 880 -3.92 -12.51 10.21
N VAL A 881 -4.98 -12.10 9.51
CA VAL A 881 -5.01 -10.91 8.66
C VAL A 881 -6.00 -9.86 9.19
N ALA A 882 -6.24 -8.77 8.46
CA ALA A 882 -7.17 -7.74 8.89
C ALA A 882 -8.63 -8.21 8.81
N VAL A 883 -9.46 -7.86 9.79
CA VAL A 883 -10.90 -8.14 9.75
C VAL A 883 -11.61 -7.08 8.90
N ALA A 884 -12.09 -7.46 7.71
CA ALA A 884 -12.78 -6.57 6.78
C ALA A 884 -14.17 -6.14 7.26
N SER A 885 -14.96 -7.06 7.82
CA SER A 885 -16.30 -6.73 8.29
C SER A 885 -16.74 -7.53 9.51
N ARG A 886 -17.67 -6.93 10.26
CA ARG A 886 -18.38 -7.55 11.38
C ARG A 886 -19.85 -7.37 11.13
N GLN A 887 -20.62 -8.44 11.18
CA GLN A 887 -22.01 -8.44 10.80
C GLN A 887 -22.88 -9.12 11.85
N TYR A 888 -24.13 -8.68 11.94
CA TYR A 888 -25.17 -9.31 12.75
C TYR A 888 -26.46 -9.51 11.95
N SER A 889 -27.30 -10.41 12.43
CA SER A 889 -28.61 -10.71 11.87
C SER A 889 -29.63 -10.91 12.99
N LEU A 890 -30.83 -10.34 12.81
CA LEU A 890 -31.97 -10.47 13.73
C LEU A 890 -33.10 -11.33 13.13
N ASN A 891 -32.89 -11.90 11.94
CA ASN A 891 -33.88 -12.70 11.21
C ASN A 891 -33.31 -14.06 10.80
N ASN A 892 -32.64 -14.71 11.74
CA ASN A 892 -32.12 -16.07 11.58
C ASN A 892 -31.09 -16.22 10.43
N GLY A 893 -30.37 -15.14 10.08
CA GLY A 893 -29.35 -15.15 9.03
C GLY A 893 -29.89 -14.90 7.61
N ALA A 894 -31.19 -14.58 7.46
CA ALA A 894 -31.76 -14.27 6.14
C ALA A 894 -31.22 -12.94 5.56
N THR A 895 -30.94 -11.97 6.42
CA THR A 895 -30.23 -10.73 6.05
C THR A 895 -29.17 -10.40 7.09
N TRP A 896 -28.04 -9.84 6.64
CA TRP A 896 -26.91 -9.44 7.47
C TRP A 896 -26.70 -7.93 7.38
N SER A 897 -26.45 -7.29 8.52
CA SER A 897 -26.16 -5.86 8.62
C SER A 897 -24.81 -5.66 9.29
N ASN A 898 -24.08 -4.62 8.90
CA ASN A 898 -22.80 -4.29 9.53
C ASN A 898 -23.01 -3.91 11.01
N ALA A 899 -22.15 -4.44 11.88
CA ALA A 899 -22.14 -4.15 13.31
C ALA A 899 -21.34 -2.87 13.56
N SER A 900 -22.01 -1.72 13.50
CA SER A 900 -21.46 -0.42 13.93
C SER A 900 -21.39 -0.38 15.45
N ASN A 901 -20.38 -1.03 16.02
CA ASN A 901 -20.29 -1.28 17.45
C ASN A 901 -20.39 0.01 18.29
N PRO A 902 -21.21 0.03 19.36
CA PRO A 902 -22.13 -1.04 19.75
C PRO A 902 -23.49 -0.97 19.02
N VAL A 903 -24.05 -2.12 18.65
CA VAL A 903 -25.39 -2.26 18.05
C VAL A 903 -26.47 -2.20 19.15
N THR A 904 -27.46 -1.32 19.04
CA THR A 904 -28.53 -1.21 20.07
C THR A 904 -29.75 -2.07 19.73
N LEU A 905 -30.10 -2.99 20.62
CA LEU A 905 -31.33 -3.78 20.59
C LEU A 905 -32.36 -3.14 21.51
N SER A 906 -33.41 -2.56 20.93
CA SER A 906 -34.44 -1.83 21.67
C SER A 906 -35.84 -2.42 21.50
N ALA A 907 -36.08 -3.33 20.55
CA ALA A 907 -37.36 -3.99 20.45
C ALA A 907 -37.59 -4.91 21.66
N GLU A 908 -38.80 -4.96 22.20
CA GLU A 908 -39.17 -5.95 23.21
C GLU A 908 -39.38 -7.33 22.55
N GLY A 909 -39.22 -8.41 23.33
CA GLY A 909 -39.37 -9.78 22.89
C GLY A 909 -38.10 -10.61 23.03
N VAL A 910 -38.12 -11.80 22.42
CA VAL A 910 -36.97 -12.71 22.34
C VAL A 910 -36.28 -12.52 21.00
N HIS A 911 -35.03 -12.07 21.04
CA HIS A 911 -34.20 -11.83 19.87
C HIS A 911 -33.12 -12.90 19.77
N GLU A 912 -33.10 -13.67 18.68
CA GLU A 912 -31.96 -14.50 18.32
C GLU A 912 -31.02 -13.64 17.45
N VAL A 913 -29.92 -13.19 18.04
CA VAL A 913 -28.90 -12.43 17.33
C VAL A 913 -27.86 -13.40 16.80
N ARG A 914 -27.73 -13.49 15.48
CA ARG A 914 -26.60 -14.18 14.84
C ARG A 914 -25.52 -13.17 14.49
N TYR A 915 -24.26 -13.57 14.56
CA TYR A 915 -23.14 -12.70 14.24
C TYR A 915 -22.05 -13.49 13.50
N ARG A 916 -21.35 -12.80 12.61
CA ARG A 916 -20.20 -13.33 11.85
C ARG A 916 -19.21 -12.21 11.55
N ALA A 917 -17.99 -12.56 11.21
CA ALA A 917 -16.99 -11.65 10.67
C ALA A 917 -16.42 -12.21 9.37
N THR A 918 -15.89 -11.31 8.54
CA THR A 918 -15.17 -11.64 7.31
C THR A 918 -13.84 -10.93 7.36
N ASP A 919 -12.74 -11.61 7.05
CA ASP A 919 -11.42 -11.00 6.92
C ASP A 919 -11.21 -10.35 5.55
N THR A 920 -10.02 -9.78 5.34
CA THR A 920 -9.61 -9.21 4.06
C THR A 920 -9.31 -10.27 2.99
N GLY A 921 -9.00 -11.51 3.36
CA GLY A 921 -8.86 -12.64 2.43
C GLY A 921 -10.21 -13.21 1.95
N GLY A 922 -11.32 -12.72 2.50
CA GLY A 922 -12.68 -13.16 2.16
C GLY A 922 -13.18 -14.35 2.98
N ASN A 923 -12.39 -14.88 3.94
CA ASN A 923 -12.85 -16.00 4.76
C ASN A 923 -13.90 -15.51 5.76
N VAL A 924 -14.95 -16.32 5.94
CA VAL A 924 -16.09 -15.99 6.81
C VAL A 924 -16.06 -16.86 8.05
N SER A 925 -16.05 -16.23 9.23
CA SER A 925 -16.12 -16.93 10.51
C SER A 925 -17.34 -17.85 10.58
N PRO A 926 -17.29 -18.97 11.31
CA PRO A 926 -18.49 -19.68 11.72
C PRO A 926 -19.52 -18.74 12.37
N VAL A 927 -20.80 -18.92 12.06
CA VAL A 927 -21.87 -18.07 12.60
C VAL A 927 -22.04 -18.32 14.10
N GLY A 928 -21.79 -17.28 14.91
CA GLY A 928 -22.13 -17.27 16.33
C GLY A 928 -23.59 -16.87 16.57
N SER A 929 -24.13 -17.19 17.74
CA SER A 929 -25.49 -16.79 18.12
C SER A 929 -25.60 -16.43 19.61
N LEU A 930 -26.46 -15.47 19.92
CA LEU A 930 -26.80 -15.01 21.26
C LEU A 930 -28.31 -14.77 21.35
N THR A 931 -28.95 -15.29 22.40
CA THR A 931 -30.35 -14.97 22.70
C THR A 931 -30.42 -13.78 23.66
N VAL A 932 -31.11 -12.71 23.26
CA VAL A 932 -31.37 -11.52 24.08
C VAL A 932 -32.86 -11.39 24.31
N ARG A 933 -33.29 -11.41 25.57
CA ARG A 933 -34.71 -11.28 25.95
C ARG A 933 -34.95 -9.92 26.57
N ILE A 934 -35.69 -9.05 25.91
CA ILE A 934 -35.93 -7.67 26.36
C ILE A 934 -37.41 -7.53 26.69
N ASP A 935 -37.69 -7.07 27.89
CA ASP A 935 -39.01 -6.61 28.26
C ASP A 935 -38.80 -5.27 28.94
N LYS A 936 -39.47 -4.21 28.48
CA LYS A 936 -39.44 -2.83 29.01
C LYS A 936 -40.75 -2.43 29.67
N THR A 937 -41.79 -3.22 29.49
CA THR A 937 -43.16 -2.91 29.85
C THR A 937 -43.53 -3.64 31.14
N ALA A 938 -44.33 -3.01 31.98
CA ALA A 938 -44.87 -3.66 33.18
C ALA A 938 -46.22 -4.32 32.83
N PRO A 939 -46.60 -5.42 33.51
CA PRO A 939 -47.84 -6.12 33.23
C PRO A 939 -49.05 -5.21 33.42
N THR A 940 -50.07 -5.35 32.57
CA THR A 940 -51.36 -4.69 32.78
C THR A 940 -52.16 -5.43 33.84
N LEU A 941 -52.94 -4.68 34.63
CA LEU A 941 -53.72 -5.21 35.73
C LEU A 941 -55.12 -4.60 35.71
N ASP A 942 -56.15 -5.45 35.65
CA ASP A 942 -57.55 -5.04 35.79
C ASP A 942 -58.11 -5.54 37.12
N VAL A 943 -58.80 -4.65 37.83
CA VAL A 943 -59.41 -4.92 39.14
C VAL A 943 -60.85 -4.43 39.11
N SER A 944 -61.78 -5.30 39.46
CA SER A 944 -63.22 -5.05 39.48
C SER A 944 -63.90 -5.82 40.63
N GLY A 945 -65.20 -5.63 40.84
CA GLY A 945 -65.96 -6.31 41.90
C GLY A 945 -65.78 -5.73 43.31
N VAL A 946 -64.92 -4.72 43.45
CA VAL A 946 -64.85 -3.79 44.59
C VAL A 946 -64.83 -2.36 44.04
N GLU A 947 -65.69 -1.50 44.54
CA GLU A 947 -65.78 -0.08 44.17
C GLU A 947 -65.36 0.79 45.34
N ALA A 948 -64.86 1.99 45.03
CA ALA A 948 -64.50 2.97 46.05
C ALA A 948 -65.74 3.64 46.66
N LYS A 949 -66.43 2.93 47.54
CA LYS A 949 -67.64 3.39 48.24
C LYS A 949 -67.77 2.76 49.63
N ALA A 950 -68.78 3.22 50.36
CA ALA A 950 -69.20 2.56 51.59
C ALA A 950 -70.11 1.37 51.28
N TYR A 951 -69.81 0.23 51.90
CA TYR A 951 -70.62 -0.97 51.89
C TYR A 951 -71.19 -1.23 53.29
N GLY A 952 -72.41 -1.76 53.36
CA GLY A 952 -72.94 -2.35 54.58
C GLY A 952 -72.23 -3.67 54.87
N ASP A 953 -71.96 -3.97 56.13
CA ASP A 953 -71.19 -5.15 56.53
C ASP A 953 -71.96 -6.47 56.34
N SER A 954 -73.27 -6.40 56.12
CA SER A 954 -74.05 -7.54 55.63
C SER A 954 -73.76 -7.91 54.17
N ALA A 955 -73.11 -7.04 53.40
CA ALA A 955 -72.78 -7.33 52.01
C ALA A 955 -71.53 -8.22 51.89
N SER A 956 -71.31 -8.73 50.69
CA SER A 956 -70.02 -9.33 50.28
C SER A 956 -69.51 -8.56 49.07
N VAL A 957 -68.20 -8.38 49.00
CA VAL A 957 -67.53 -7.94 47.77
C VAL A 957 -66.89 -9.15 47.10
N THR A 958 -66.85 -9.17 45.77
CA THR A 958 -66.25 -10.29 45.03
C THR A 958 -65.14 -9.72 44.16
N PRO A 959 -63.92 -9.54 44.71
CA PRO A 959 -62.81 -9.00 43.96
C PRO A 959 -62.53 -9.87 42.75
N VAL A 960 -62.57 -9.30 41.55
CA VAL A 960 -62.20 -9.96 40.30
C VAL A 960 -61.02 -9.20 39.73
N PHE A 961 -59.92 -9.91 39.56
CA PHE A 961 -58.71 -9.34 38.97
C PHE A 961 -58.11 -10.29 37.94
N SER A 962 -57.58 -9.69 36.87
CA SER A 962 -56.88 -10.35 35.78
C SER A 962 -55.68 -9.50 35.40
N ALA A 963 -54.57 -10.16 35.07
CA ALA A 963 -53.37 -9.50 34.59
C ALA A 963 -53.00 -10.05 33.21
N ALA A 964 -52.40 -9.21 32.38
CA ALA A 964 -51.88 -9.60 31.08
C ALA A 964 -50.55 -8.89 30.84
N ASP A 965 -49.59 -9.66 30.32
CA ASP A 965 -48.33 -9.15 29.80
C ASP A 965 -48.05 -9.83 28.47
N ALA A 966 -47.76 -9.04 27.44
CA ALA A 966 -47.63 -9.53 26.07
C ALA A 966 -46.22 -10.07 25.75
N THR A 967 -45.22 -9.72 26.56
CA THR A 967 -43.81 -9.92 26.24
C THR A 967 -43.19 -11.04 27.07
N SER A 968 -42.95 -10.81 28.36
CA SER A 968 -42.40 -11.85 29.25
C SER A 968 -43.50 -12.73 29.87
N GLY A 969 -44.74 -12.26 29.85
CA GLY A 969 -45.89 -12.92 30.44
C GLY A 969 -45.99 -12.70 31.95
N VAL A 970 -47.17 -12.96 32.52
CA VAL A 970 -47.41 -12.79 33.96
C VAL A 970 -46.73 -13.92 34.75
N ASP A 971 -45.98 -13.54 35.80
CA ASP A 971 -45.35 -14.46 36.74
C ASP A 971 -46.26 -14.69 37.95
N THR A 972 -46.68 -13.60 38.61
CA THR A 972 -47.55 -13.68 39.79
C THR A 972 -48.65 -12.63 39.76
N VAL A 973 -49.79 -12.96 40.36
CA VAL A 973 -50.84 -12.01 40.73
C VAL A 973 -51.21 -12.27 42.17
N THR A 974 -51.05 -11.26 43.01
CA THR A 974 -51.37 -11.32 44.44
C THR A 974 -52.35 -10.22 44.79
N ALA A 975 -53.31 -10.53 45.66
CA ALA A 975 -54.29 -9.57 46.14
C ALA A 975 -54.42 -9.70 47.66
N THR A 976 -54.48 -8.56 48.34
CA THR A 976 -54.74 -8.50 49.78
C THR A 976 -55.81 -7.47 50.10
N ILE A 977 -56.62 -7.74 51.13
CA ILE A 977 -57.41 -6.73 51.84
C ILE A 977 -56.80 -6.60 53.23
N ASP A 978 -56.26 -5.42 53.52
CA ASP A 978 -55.55 -5.09 54.78
C ASP A 978 -54.48 -6.13 55.20
N GLY A 979 -53.77 -6.68 54.20
CA GLY A 979 -52.73 -7.69 54.40
C GLY A 979 -53.22 -9.15 54.42
N GLY A 980 -54.54 -9.40 54.47
CA GLY A 980 -55.10 -10.75 54.32
C GLY A 980 -55.26 -11.16 52.85
N GLN A 981 -54.85 -12.37 52.47
CA GLN A 981 -54.90 -12.83 51.08
C GLN A 981 -56.33 -12.97 50.54
N VAL A 982 -56.51 -12.57 49.28
CA VAL A 982 -57.79 -12.62 48.55
C VAL A 982 -57.62 -13.44 47.27
N VAL A 983 -58.63 -14.25 46.97
CA VAL A 983 -58.69 -15.07 45.74
C VAL A 983 -59.69 -14.42 44.77
N THR A 984 -59.29 -14.25 43.51
CA THR A 984 -60.14 -13.68 42.46
C THR A 984 -61.46 -14.45 42.31
N GLY A 985 -62.56 -13.74 42.11
CA GLY A 985 -63.90 -14.32 41.93
C GLY A 985 -64.52 -14.95 43.19
N ARG A 986 -63.82 -14.96 44.33
CA ARG A 986 -64.33 -15.49 45.59
C ARG A 986 -64.94 -14.36 46.44
N PRO A 987 -66.20 -14.48 46.85
CA PRO A 987 -66.83 -13.48 47.72
C PRO A 987 -66.11 -13.36 49.07
N VAL A 988 -65.85 -12.13 49.50
CA VAL A 988 -65.36 -11.75 50.82
C VAL A 988 -66.53 -11.14 51.58
N ALA A 989 -67.00 -11.86 52.59
CA ALA A 989 -68.08 -11.39 53.44
C ALA A 989 -67.58 -10.24 54.34
N LEU A 990 -68.18 -9.05 54.20
CA LEU A 990 -67.66 -7.84 54.83
C LEU A 990 -67.81 -7.82 56.34
N TRP A 991 -68.78 -8.57 56.89
CA TRP A 991 -68.93 -8.71 58.35
C TRP A 991 -67.71 -9.33 59.03
N ARG A 992 -66.80 -9.96 58.27
CA ARG A 992 -65.53 -10.50 58.79
C ARG A 992 -64.40 -9.46 58.87
N LEU A 993 -64.58 -8.28 58.28
CA LEU A 993 -63.66 -7.15 58.38
C LEU A 993 -64.03 -6.27 59.59
N THR A 994 -63.13 -5.38 60.01
CA THR A 994 -63.52 -4.32 60.95
C THR A 994 -64.48 -3.33 60.29
N LEU A 995 -65.10 -2.43 61.07
CA LEU A 995 -65.80 -1.28 60.49
C LEU A 995 -64.78 -0.16 60.28
N GLY A 996 -64.87 0.59 59.18
CA GLY A 996 -63.93 1.66 58.83
C GLY A 996 -63.39 1.57 57.41
N GLU A 997 -62.22 2.16 57.19
CA GLU A 997 -61.51 2.15 55.90
C GLU A 997 -60.79 0.82 55.68
N HIS A 998 -60.90 0.30 54.46
CA HIS A 998 -60.28 -0.93 54.00
C HIS A 998 -59.67 -0.71 52.62
N SER A 999 -58.62 -1.46 52.31
CA SER A 999 -57.93 -1.31 51.04
C SER A 999 -57.67 -2.67 50.39
N LEU A 1000 -58.28 -2.90 49.22
CA LEU A 1000 -57.89 -3.98 48.32
C LEU A 1000 -56.64 -3.55 47.55
N SER A 1001 -55.50 -4.18 47.79
CA SER A 1001 -54.28 -3.99 47.00
C SER A 1001 -54.04 -5.23 46.14
N VAL A 1002 -54.00 -5.05 44.82
CA VAL A 1002 -53.67 -6.10 43.86
C VAL A 1002 -52.35 -5.75 43.20
N THR A 1003 -51.37 -6.63 43.30
CA THR A 1003 -50.04 -6.48 42.68
C THR A 1003 -49.80 -7.66 41.76
N THR A 1004 -49.49 -7.37 40.50
CA THR A 1004 -49.00 -8.36 39.54
C THR A 1004 -47.54 -8.11 39.23
N LYS A 1005 -46.80 -9.19 38.97
CA LYS A 1005 -45.41 -9.20 38.54
C LYS A 1005 -45.30 -10.00 37.25
N ASP A 1006 -44.58 -9.51 36.26
CA ASP A 1006 -44.25 -10.25 35.05
C ASP A 1006 -42.99 -11.14 35.23
N LYS A 1007 -42.64 -11.94 34.22
CA LYS A 1007 -41.44 -12.79 34.28
C LYS A 1007 -40.14 -12.01 34.14
N ALA A 1008 -40.16 -10.79 33.62
CA ALA A 1008 -39.01 -9.89 33.59
C ALA A 1008 -38.76 -9.19 34.94
N GLY A 1009 -39.68 -9.32 35.89
CA GLY A 1009 -39.59 -8.83 37.25
C GLY A 1009 -40.25 -7.48 37.50
N ARG A 1010 -40.92 -6.88 36.51
CA ARG A 1010 -41.66 -5.62 36.74
C ARG A 1010 -42.99 -5.88 37.39
N THR A 1011 -43.47 -4.86 38.08
CA THR A 1011 -44.70 -4.92 38.85
C THR A 1011 -45.66 -3.80 38.50
N THR A 1012 -46.94 -4.12 38.53
CA THR A 1012 -48.03 -3.15 38.51
C THR A 1012 -48.91 -3.39 39.73
N THR A 1013 -49.16 -2.34 40.51
CA THR A 1013 -50.05 -2.40 41.67
C THR A 1013 -51.24 -1.49 41.47
N LYS A 1014 -52.45 -1.99 41.71
CA LYS A 1014 -53.69 -1.20 41.80
C LYS A 1014 -54.30 -1.36 43.18
N THR A 1015 -54.78 -0.25 43.72
CA THR A 1015 -55.39 -0.20 45.05
C THR A 1015 -56.79 0.38 44.96
N VAL A 1016 -57.76 -0.29 45.56
CA VAL A 1016 -59.14 0.19 45.69
C VAL A 1016 -59.47 0.34 47.18
N ALA A 1017 -59.59 1.59 47.63
CA ALA A 1017 -60.02 1.91 48.99
C ALA A 1017 -61.55 1.88 49.08
N PHE A 1018 -62.11 1.24 50.10
CA PHE A 1018 -63.56 1.16 50.35
C PHE A 1018 -63.84 1.19 51.85
N GLN A 1019 -65.06 1.57 52.24
CA GLN A 1019 -65.46 1.59 53.65
C GLN A 1019 -66.42 0.45 53.97
N VAL A 1020 -66.29 -0.16 55.15
CA VAL A 1020 -67.27 -1.09 55.72
C VAL A 1020 -68.00 -0.39 56.87
N THR A 1021 -69.31 -0.29 56.74
CA THR A 1021 -70.23 0.37 57.67
C THR A 1021 -71.31 -0.60 58.13
N THR A 1022 -72.08 -0.25 59.15
CA THR A 1022 -73.22 -1.06 59.58
C THR A 1022 -74.43 -0.17 59.84
N SER A 1023 -75.61 -0.75 59.71
CA SER A 1023 -76.91 -0.11 59.93
C SER A 1023 -77.89 -1.10 60.56
N PHE A 1024 -79.02 -0.61 61.09
CA PHE A 1024 -80.09 -1.49 61.57
C PHE A 1024 -80.59 -2.46 60.49
N ALA A 1025 -80.49 -2.09 59.21
CA ALA A 1025 -80.84 -2.96 58.10
C ALA A 1025 -79.79 -4.08 57.92
N ASP A 1026 -78.50 -3.75 57.98
CA ASP A 1026 -77.41 -4.73 57.81
C ASP A 1026 -77.43 -5.78 58.92
N VAL A 1027 -77.54 -5.36 60.19
CA VAL A 1027 -77.63 -6.31 61.32
C VAL A 1027 -78.86 -7.21 61.20
N ARG A 1028 -79.98 -6.68 60.67
CA ARG A 1028 -81.19 -7.47 60.45
C ARG A 1028 -81.00 -8.52 59.35
N THR A 1029 -80.30 -8.16 58.28
CA THR A 1029 -79.93 -9.07 57.19
C THR A 1029 -78.98 -10.16 57.69
N LEU A 1030 -77.91 -9.79 58.40
CA LEU A 1030 -76.96 -10.72 59.00
C LEU A 1030 -77.62 -11.72 59.95
N LEU A 1031 -78.55 -11.28 60.80
CA LEU A 1031 -79.30 -12.21 61.67
C LEU A 1031 -80.13 -13.23 60.89
N GLY A 1032 -80.63 -12.85 59.70
CA GLY A 1032 -81.30 -13.75 58.78
C GLY A 1032 -80.33 -14.77 58.19
N ASP A 1033 -79.24 -14.28 57.59
CA ASP A 1033 -78.23 -15.09 56.92
C ASP A 1033 -77.57 -16.07 57.89
N PHE A 1034 -77.20 -15.61 59.09
CA PHE A 1034 -76.59 -16.44 60.12
C PHE A 1034 -77.57 -17.46 60.72
N ARG A 1035 -78.87 -17.18 60.73
CA ARG A 1035 -79.89 -18.17 61.10
C ARG A 1035 -79.99 -19.26 60.04
N GLU A 1036 -79.98 -18.90 58.77
CA GLU A 1036 -80.01 -19.88 57.66
C GLU A 1036 -78.75 -20.73 57.63
N ALA A 1037 -77.60 -20.15 57.95
CA ALA A 1037 -76.33 -20.86 58.12
C ALA A 1037 -76.23 -21.66 59.44
N GLY A 1038 -77.26 -21.63 60.32
CA GLY A 1038 -77.28 -22.35 61.59
C GLY A 1038 -76.39 -21.79 62.71
N SER A 1039 -75.77 -20.62 62.48
CA SER A 1039 -74.92 -19.91 63.45
C SER A 1039 -75.73 -19.11 64.47
N VAL A 1040 -76.99 -18.80 64.16
CA VAL A 1040 -77.98 -18.23 65.09
C VAL A 1040 -79.11 -19.24 65.25
N THR A 1041 -79.43 -19.63 66.49
CA THR A 1041 -80.50 -20.61 66.75
C THR A 1041 -81.87 -19.99 66.47
N ILE A 1042 -82.90 -20.83 66.32
CA ILE A 1042 -84.29 -20.35 66.12
C ILE A 1042 -84.70 -19.40 67.26
N LEU A 1043 -84.40 -19.79 68.50
CA LEU A 1043 -84.66 -18.97 69.69
C LEU A 1043 -83.82 -17.68 69.67
N GLY A 1044 -82.54 -17.77 69.30
CA GLY A 1044 -81.67 -16.61 69.14
C GLY A 1044 -82.21 -15.61 68.13
N SER A 1045 -82.64 -16.06 66.94
CA SER A 1045 -83.15 -15.19 65.88
C SER A 1045 -84.43 -14.44 66.32
N ILE A 1046 -85.35 -15.11 67.03
CA ILE A 1046 -86.57 -14.48 67.55
C ILE A 1046 -86.22 -13.37 68.56
N VAL A 1047 -85.37 -13.68 69.54
CA VAL A 1047 -85.00 -12.75 70.61
C VAL A 1047 -84.23 -11.57 70.04
N LEU A 1048 -83.20 -11.84 69.24
CA LEU A 1048 -82.31 -10.83 68.68
C LEU A 1048 -83.05 -9.91 67.71
N ARG A 1049 -83.92 -10.45 66.83
CA ARG A 1049 -84.67 -9.63 65.89
C ARG A 1049 -85.70 -8.74 66.58
N ALA A 1050 -86.41 -9.25 67.60
CA ALA A 1050 -87.33 -8.44 68.40
C ALA A 1050 -86.61 -7.28 69.12
N GLN A 1051 -85.42 -7.53 69.65
CA GLN A 1051 -84.60 -6.52 70.31
C GLN A 1051 -84.06 -5.48 69.32
N LEU A 1052 -83.55 -5.91 68.16
CA LEU A 1052 -83.06 -5.03 67.10
C LEU A 1052 -84.18 -4.16 66.51
N ASP A 1053 -85.36 -4.74 66.24
CA ASP A 1053 -86.51 -4.01 65.69
C ASP A 1053 -87.07 -2.99 66.68
N GLN A 1054 -87.08 -3.33 67.98
CA GLN A 1054 -87.43 -2.37 69.02
C GLN A 1054 -86.40 -1.22 69.09
N ALA A 1055 -85.11 -1.52 68.93
CA ALA A 1055 -84.06 -0.51 68.89
C ALA A 1055 -84.18 0.42 67.67
N ASP A 1056 -84.38 -0.12 66.47
CA ASP A 1056 -84.60 0.66 65.23
C ASP A 1056 -85.84 1.57 65.36
N LYS A 1057 -86.95 1.00 65.87
CA LYS A 1057 -88.20 1.74 66.10
C LYS A 1057 -88.04 2.87 67.11
N ASP A 1058 -87.28 2.68 68.17
CA ASP A 1058 -87.00 3.73 69.15
C ASP A 1058 -86.02 4.78 68.61
N ALA A 1059 -85.00 4.39 67.84
CA ALA A 1059 -84.06 5.31 67.20
C ALA A 1059 -84.76 6.25 66.21
N ARG A 1060 -85.62 5.72 65.33
CA ARG A 1060 -86.42 6.52 64.38
C ARG A 1060 -87.40 7.50 65.05
N LYS A 1061 -87.78 7.25 66.31
CA LYS A 1061 -88.65 8.13 67.10
C LYS A 1061 -87.87 9.13 67.96
N GLY A 1062 -86.54 9.23 67.79
CA GLY A 1062 -85.67 10.08 68.59
C GLY A 1062 -85.53 9.65 70.06
N LYS A 1063 -85.89 8.40 70.40
CA LYS A 1063 -85.81 7.88 71.78
C LYS A 1063 -84.44 7.24 72.04
N THR A 1064 -83.38 8.02 71.91
CA THR A 1064 -81.97 7.58 71.98
C THR A 1064 -81.66 6.67 73.17
N LYS A 1065 -82.08 7.02 74.40
CA LYS A 1065 -81.83 6.19 75.59
C LYS A 1065 -82.48 4.81 75.53
N ASN A 1066 -83.66 4.70 74.91
CA ASN A 1066 -84.39 3.43 74.81
C ASN A 1066 -83.81 2.56 73.70
N ALA A 1067 -83.45 3.17 72.56
CA ALA A 1067 -82.78 2.50 71.46
C ALA A 1067 -81.40 1.92 71.89
N VAL A 1068 -80.60 2.70 72.62
CA VAL A 1068 -79.33 2.25 73.20
C VAL A 1068 -79.53 1.08 74.17
N LYS A 1069 -80.49 1.16 75.11
CA LYS A 1069 -80.80 0.03 76.02
C LYS A 1069 -81.27 -1.22 75.28
N ALA A 1070 -81.99 -1.07 74.17
CA ALA A 1070 -82.42 -2.18 73.34
C ALA A 1070 -81.23 -2.81 72.59
N LEU A 1071 -80.29 -2.01 72.07
CA LEU A 1071 -79.04 -2.50 71.47
C LEU A 1071 -78.06 -3.11 72.48
N GLU A 1072 -78.00 -2.61 73.72
CA GLU A 1072 -77.20 -3.21 74.79
C GLU A 1072 -77.73 -4.60 75.16
N ARG A 1073 -79.06 -4.73 75.33
CA ARG A 1073 -79.70 -6.04 75.52
C ARG A 1073 -79.53 -6.97 74.32
N PHE A 1074 -79.56 -6.42 73.11
CA PHE A 1074 -79.23 -7.15 71.89
C PHE A 1074 -77.81 -7.71 71.94
N ALA A 1075 -76.81 -6.87 72.20
CA ALA A 1075 -75.41 -7.30 72.32
C ALA A 1075 -75.21 -8.36 73.43
N ASP A 1076 -75.86 -8.19 74.58
CA ASP A 1076 -75.79 -9.18 75.67
C ASP A 1076 -76.44 -10.51 75.26
N SER A 1077 -77.56 -10.45 74.54
CA SER A 1077 -78.26 -11.65 74.05
C SER A 1077 -77.46 -12.36 72.95
N VAL A 1078 -76.72 -11.62 72.11
CA VAL A 1078 -75.80 -12.17 71.10
C VAL A 1078 -74.69 -12.97 71.78
N ARG A 1079 -74.16 -12.49 72.90
CA ARG A 1079 -73.06 -13.16 73.64
C ARG A 1079 -73.41 -14.53 74.20
N ILE A 1080 -74.70 -14.87 74.31
CA ILE A 1080 -75.16 -16.16 74.84
C ILE A 1080 -74.97 -17.25 73.77
N PRO A 1081 -74.12 -18.28 74.00
CA PRO A 1081 -73.84 -19.31 73.00
C PRO A 1081 -75.06 -20.12 72.55
N PHE A 1082 -76.11 -20.16 73.39
CA PHE A 1082 -77.39 -20.78 73.07
C PHE A 1082 -78.21 -19.97 72.03
N HIS A 1083 -77.98 -18.67 71.90
CA HIS A 1083 -78.62 -17.82 70.91
C HIS A 1083 -77.81 -17.73 69.61
N VAL A 1084 -76.50 -17.58 69.74
CA VAL A 1084 -75.57 -17.53 68.60
C VAL A 1084 -74.44 -18.50 68.87
N THR A 1085 -74.41 -19.60 68.12
CA THR A 1085 -73.52 -20.74 68.37
C THR A 1085 -72.09 -20.46 67.91
N ASP A 1086 -71.92 -19.75 66.80
CA ASP A 1086 -70.61 -19.38 66.25
C ASP A 1086 -70.01 -18.15 66.93
N ARG A 1087 -68.73 -18.24 67.32
CA ARG A 1087 -68.04 -17.15 68.03
C ARG A 1087 -67.78 -15.93 67.15
N ALA A 1088 -67.36 -16.12 65.90
CA ALA A 1088 -67.07 -15.01 64.99
C ALA A 1088 -68.35 -14.22 64.65
N VAL A 1089 -69.47 -14.93 64.50
CA VAL A 1089 -70.79 -14.30 64.33
C VAL A 1089 -71.21 -13.49 65.55
N ARG A 1090 -70.94 -14.00 66.78
CA ARG A 1090 -71.16 -13.21 68.01
C ARG A 1090 -70.35 -11.94 68.02
N ASP A 1091 -69.06 -12.04 67.72
CA ASP A 1091 -68.15 -10.90 67.77
C ASP A 1091 -68.56 -9.83 66.73
N ALA A 1092 -68.99 -10.23 65.52
CA ALA A 1092 -69.51 -9.32 64.50
C ALA A 1092 -70.81 -8.63 64.93
N LEU A 1093 -71.84 -9.38 65.33
CA LEU A 1093 -73.13 -8.81 65.74
C LEU A 1093 -73.01 -7.91 66.99
N VAL A 1094 -72.07 -8.20 67.90
CA VAL A 1094 -71.74 -7.32 69.04
C VAL A 1094 -71.06 -6.04 68.57
N ARG A 1095 -70.05 -6.14 67.69
CA ARG A 1095 -69.38 -4.98 67.07
C ARG A 1095 -70.42 -4.07 66.41
N ASP A 1096 -71.36 -4.63 65.66
CA ASP A 1096 -72.33 -3.84 64.93
C ASP A 1096 -73.34 -3.18 65.86
N ALA A 1097 -73.79 -3.90 66.90
CA ALA A 1097 -74.63 -3.33 67.95
C ALA A 1097 -73.93 -2.16 68.66
N GLN A 1098 -72.63 -2.26 68.93
CA GLN A 1098 -71.84 -1.18 69.51
C GLN A 1098 -71.70 0.01 68.56
N ALA A 1099 -71.48 -0.22 67.27
CA ALA A 1099 -71.44 0.83 66.26
C ALA A 1099 -72.79 1.53 66.12
N LEU A 1100 -73.91 0.79 66.10
CA LEU A 1100 -75.26 1.35 66.11
C LEU A 1100 -75.54 2.15 67.39
N ILE A 1101 -75.07 1.71 68.55
CA ILE A 1101 -75.16 2.49 69.80
C ILE A 1101 -74.43 3.82 69.65
N ALA A 1102 -73.22 3.81 69.08
CA ALA A 1102 -72.44 5.02 68.85
C ALA A 1102 -73.14 5.97 67.87
N GLN A 1103 -73.67 5.44 66.75
CA GLN A 1103 -74.45 6.21 65.77
C GLN A 1103 -75.70 6.82 66.41
N VAL A 1104 -76.50 6.03 67.14
CA VAL A 1104 -77.73 6.49 67.79
C VAL A 1104 -77.47 7.50 68.89
N ARG A 1105 -76.29 7.47 69.54
CA ARG A 1105 -75.86 8.51 70.51
C ARG A 1105 -75.38 9.79 69.83
N ALA A 1106 -74.92 9.72 68.58
CA ALA A 1106 -74.47 10.86 67.79
C ALA A 1106 -75.61 11.55 67.02
N MET A 1107 -76.75 10.87 66.86
CA MET A 1107 -78.04 11.42 66.39
C MET A 1107 -78.74 12.19 67.51
#